data_AF-A0AAD5SR45-F1
#
_entry.id   AF-A0AAD5SR45-F1
#
_cell.length_a   1.000
_cell.length_b   1.000
_cell.length_c   1.000
_cell.angle_alpha   90.00
_cell.angle_beta   90.00
_cell.angle_gamma   90.00
#
_symmetry.space_group_name_H-M   'P 1'
#
loop_
_entity.id
_entity.type
_entity.pdbx_description
1 polymer ?
#
loop_
_entity_poly.entity_id
_entity_poly.type
_entity_poly.pdbx_seq_one_letter_code
_entity_poly.pdbx_strand_id
1 'polypeptide(L)'
;SVLVILSHKILALPVGRAIFTFSTGAPTTIPETALFPQVIVSAKLPPIHDQVHLDLAAANPTLPATYMDWPNFHNGVAVGLRIPIESSHVTAEWIVQNLLSRVGTNTIATANSAGLAYALGLGMHLRKLEQWQLVIYMQMQHSLTSVGILLGISASYLGAGGRDEDAAFVTRVLGVHVPRLKDFGGMGNVVTGENGDGGNSDVIVEASDGGETYSAAVLGLGLVHLGTARRRYVEILVDEVGAVDYISGDEGGNSGSFNERAKNREGHSVAAGLGLGMLVLGKGGSSDLTNLDGVNLLERILGYVSMVKGKTRQDTKNDGGSDVSAAGATLALGLMYLKTNNAVVADKIRIPETSHFLDYVRSDLLLIRTLARNLIMWDSISPSETWIENQIPDYIKKADSFLDEDDGSLESLRHARYNILAGVCLSLAIKYAGSSNAAASKIIMKYLDFFQRESGFPAISFREKLNKSVVRSCFDVVVTCLGVVMAGTGDIAILRRLHPLTDRIAAHVSYGSHMAVQMSLGFLFLGAGSGLTFGTSNTCVAALVCALYPRFPMSADDNRCHLQAFRHLWVIAVEKRRSFVVRDVGTRIACSIPILVSIKGAVQELEMIAPCILPDLETVDCIRINSNRYLPLTLEIGNNEDQQKDPNGNLGIMSRTFPDMKKVPKNNLKRKNTNPPFDDHNEFLSFILTSFSQDPRVLAFAQYFCTDLNSNKGPDAGMPNFCLNVLHECLIQDKADILELYLEIYMIFKHAVYRLTPNLIYEFEIICAFYEFFYRAENNWMRMKPALLNYIFVESIQHRIDQFFALIAHNNMNSQDENDIGILVVPYPSSDISLAVAFKAHQKLLPLRFAAEIADEFIKSTELLLTEDDLATEILKEILHNEIL
;
A
#
# COMPACT_ATOMS: atom_id res chain seq x y z
N SER A 1 20.70 -27.76 24.43
CA SER A 1 20.99 -26.32 24.63
C SER A 1 20.95 -25.54 23.32
N VAL A 2 21.77 -25.87 22.30
CA VAL A 2 21.80 -25.13 21.02
C VAL A 2 20.44 -25.12 20.32
N LEU A 3 19.75 -26.26 20.25
CA LEU A 3 18.42 -26.36 19.64
C LEU A 3 17.35 -25.54 20.39
N VAL A 4 17.51 -25.34 21.70
CA VAL A 4 16.62 -24.49 22.50
C VAL A 4 16.83 -23.01 22.13
N ILE A 5 18.06 -22.55 21.98
CA ILE A 5 18.35 -21.17 21.54
C ILE A 5 17.83 -20.95 20.11
N LEU A 6 18.03 -21.93 19.22
CA LEU A 6 17.47 -21.92 17.87
C LEU A 6 15.94 -21.89 17.85
N SER A 7 15.30 -22.52 18.84
CA SER A 7 13.84 -22.55 18.92
C SER A 7 13.24 -21.14 19.00
N HIS A 8 13.87 -20.21 19.72
CA HIS A 8 13.39 -18.83 19.81
C HIS A 8 13.23 -18.16 18.44
N LYS A 9 14.16 -18.41 17.51
CA LYS A 9 14.06 -17.94 16.13
C LYS A 9 12.85 -18.56 15.43
N ILE A 10 12.72 -19.89 15.48
CA ILE A 10 11.65 -20.65 14.79
C ILE A 10 10.26 -20.21 15.29
N LEU A 11 10.10 -20.08 16.60
CA LEU A 11 8.84 -19.69 17.24
C LEU A 11 8.42 -18.25 16.89
N ALA A 12 9.36 -17.38 16.51
CA ALA A 12 9.10 -15.98 16.14
C ALA A 12 8.77 -15.79 14.65
N LEU A 13 9.13 -16.77 13.80
CA LEU A 13 8.88 -16.72 12.34
C LEU A 13 7.41 -16.46 11.95
N PRO A 14 6.40 -17.04 12.63
CA PRO A 14 5.01 -16.83 12.23
C PRO A 14 4.57 -15.37 12.18
N VAL A 15 5.12 -14.51 13.05
CA VAL A 15 4.78 -13.07 13.08
C VAL A 15 5.28 -12.37 11.82
N GLY A 16 6.53 -12.58 11.43
CA GLY A 16 7.08 -12.04 10.17
C GLY A 16 6.38 -12.62 8.94
N ARG A 17 6.06 -13.92 8.98
CA ARG A 17 5.32 -14.61 7.90
C ARG A 17 3.94 -13.99 7.70
N ALA A 18 3.22 -13.67 8.78
CA ALA A 18 1.91 -13.05 8.71
C ALA A 18 1.93 -11.74 7.91
N ILE A 19 2.95 -10.91 8.14
CA ILE A 19 3.16 -9.64 7.45
C ILE A 19 3.54 -9.87 5.99
N PHE A 20 4.47 -10.81 5.75
CA PHE A 20 4.93 -11.14 4.40
C PHE A 20 3.81 -11.68 3.51
N THR A 21 2.96 -12.58 4.01
CA THR A 21 1.90 -13.21 3.20
C THR A 21 0.55 -12.49 3.28
N PHE A 22 0.50 -11.27 3.84
CA PHE A 22 -0.74 -10.52 4.02
C PHE A 22 -1.50 -10.31 2.70
N SER A 23 -2.77 -10.70 2.65
CA SER A 23 -3.65 -10.55 1.49
C SER A 23 -3.11 -11.13 0.16
N THR A 24 -2.23 -12.13 0.21
CA THR A 24 -1.63 -12.76 -0.99
C THR A 24 -2.43 -13.94 -1.54
N GLY A 25 -3.45 -14.42 -0.82
CA GLY A 25 -4.35 -15.48 -1.30
C GLY A 25 -5.17 -15.03 -2.51
N ALA A 26 -5.45 -15.95 -3.42
CA ALA A 26 -6.39 -15.67 -4.51
C ALA A 26 -7.81 -15.57 -3.91
N PRO A 27 -8.59 -14.52 -4.24
CA PRO A 27 -9.92 -14.33 -3.67
C PRO A 27 -10.91 -15.43 -4.07
N THR A 28 -10.64 -16.17 -5.15
CA THR A 28 -11.51 -17.17 -5.77
C THR A 28 -11.19 -18.63 -5.41
N THR A 29 -10.06 -18.91 -4.75
CA THR A 29 -9.64 -20.29 -4.43
C THR A 29 -9.18 -20.39 -2.99
N ILE A 30 -10.16 -20.46 -2.08
CA ILE A 30 -9.92 -20.75 -0.67
C ILE A 30 -10.19 -22.24 -0.43
N PRO A 31 -9.27 -22.99 0.20
CA PRO A 31 -9.52 -24.39 0.54
C PRO A 31 -10.70 -24.50 1.53
N GLU A 32 -11.46 -25.60 1.43
CA GLU A 32 -12.59 -25.87 2.33
C GLU A 32 -12.16 -25.91 3.81
N THR A 33 -10.95 -26.41 4.07
CA THR A 33 -10.33 -26.42 5.41
C THR A 33 -9.04 -25.61 5.44
N ALA A 34 -8.87 -24.83 6.51
CA ALA A 34 -7.69 -24.03 6.77
C ALA A 34 -6.53 -24.95 7.17
N LEU A 35 -5.48 -24.95 6.34
CA LEU A 35 -4.28 -25.74 6.59
C LEU A 35 -3.28 -24.92 7.38
N PHE A 36 -2.96 -25.37 8.59
CA PHE A 36 -1.95 -24.77 9.45
C PHE A 36 -0.58 -25.41 9.20
N PRO A 37 0.43 -24.66 8.71
CA PRO A 37 1.79 -25.16 8.65
C PRO A 37 2.28 -25.52 10.06
N GLN A 38 2.87 -26.70 10.25
CA GLN A 38 3.36 -27.11 11.55
C GLN A 38 4.62 -26.32 11.95
N VAL A 39 4.64 -25.76 13.16
CA VAL A 39 5.83 -25.13 13.74
C VAL A 39 6.69 -26.22 14.37
N ILE A 40 7.55 -26.84 13.55
CA ILE A 40 8.40 -27.95 13.98
C ILE A 40 9.75 -27.41 14.45
N VAL A 41 10.12 -27.73 15.70
CA VAL A 41 11.45 -27.46 16.24
C VAL A 41 12.30 -28.72 16.16
N SER A 42 12.96 -28.93 15.02
CA SER A 42 13.90 -30.03 14.82
C SER A 42 15.16 -29.56 14.09
N ALA A 43 16.26 -30.28 14.29
CA ALA A 43 17.51 -30.04 13.59
C ALA A 43 17.96 -31.29 12.86
N LYS A 44 18.47 -31.10 11.63
CA LYS A 44 19.19 -32.14 10.88
C LYS A 44 20.68 -32.00 11.17
N LEU A 45 21.29 -33.04 11.73
CA LEU A 45 22.71 -33.03 12.06
C LEU A 45 23.54 -33.56 10.88
N PRO A 46 24.35 -32.72 10.20
CA PRO A 46 25.31 -33.22 9.22
C PRO A 46 26.46 -33.99 9.93
N PRO A 47 27.06 -35.00 9.30
CA PRO A 47 26.85 -35.49 7.93
C PRO A 47 25.77 -36.59 7.79
N ILE A 48 25.29 -37.17 8.90
CA ILE A 48 24.37 -38.33 8.88
C ILE A 48 22.94 -37.91 8.47
N HIS A 49 22.62 -36.61 8.60
CA HIS A 49 21.30 -36.02 8.34
C HIS A 49 20.17 -36.57 9.24
N ASP A 50 20.52 -37.17 10.38
CA ASP A 50 19.57 -37.58 11.40
C ASP A 50 18.79 -36.38 11.94
N GLN A 51 17.48 -36.58 12.15
CA GLN A 51 16.58 -35.57 12.67
C GLN A 51 16.47 -35.69 14.19
N VAL A 52 16.88 -34.64 14.89
CA VAL A 52 16.67 -34.50 16.33
C VAL A 52 15.51 -33.56 16.57
N HIS A 53 14.44 -34.08 17.15
CA HIS A 53 13.29 -33.29 17.58
C HIS A 53 13.54 -32.73 18.97
N LEU A 54 13.26 -31.44 19.16
CA LEU A 54 13.24 -30.86 20.49
C LEU A 54 11.89 -31.15 21.12
N ASP A 55 11.86 -32.07 22.06
CA ASP A 55 10.76 -32.13 23.02
C ASP A 55 11.00 -31.06 24.09
N LEU A 56 10.24 -29.96 24.02
CA LEU A 56 10.38 -28.84 24.94
C LEU A 56 10.05 -29.23 26.38
N ALA A 57 9.11 -30.16 26.58
CA ALA A 57 8.71 -30.63 27.90
C ALA A 57 9.82 -31.47 28.54
N ALA A 58 10.51 -32.30 27.75
CA ALA A 58 11.67 -33.07 28.22
C ALA A 58 12.94 -32.22 28.36
N ALA A 59 13.13 -31.21 27.50
CA ALA A 59 14.34 -30.39 27.46
C ALA A 59 14.43 -29.38 28.62
N ASN A 60 13.30 -28.88 29.11
CA ASN A 60 13.28 -28.03 30.29
C ASN A 60 11.95 -28.21 31.06
N PRO A 61 11.95 -28.99 32.16
CA PRO A 61 10.73 -29.29 32.93
C PRO A 61 10.16 -28.07 33.67
N THR A 62 10.86 -26.92 33.65
CA THR A 62 10.36 -25.65 34.21
C THR A 62 9.49 -24.87 33.22
N LEU A 63 9.45 -25.25 31.95
CA LEU A 63 8.61 -24.59 30.95
C LEU A 63 7.14 -25.00 31.12
N PRO A 64 6.19 -24.04 31.01
CA PRO A 64 4.78 -24.35 31.09
C PRO A 64 4.31 -25.17 29.87
N ALA A 65 3.30 -26.01 30.06
CA ALA A 65 2.70 -26.79 28.98
C ALA A 65 2.13 -25.92 27.83
N THR A 66 1.79 -24.66 28.14
CA THR A 66 1.23 -23.65 27.23
C THR A 66 2.29 -22.89 26.43
N TYR A 67 3.58 -23.23 26.56
CA TYR A 67 4.68 -22.48 25.92
C TYR A 67 4.58 -22.37 24.39
N MET A 68 3.93 -23.35 23.73
CA MET A 68 3.71 -23.34 22.28
C MET A 68 2.45 -22.59 21.83
N ASP A 69 1.61 -22.14 22.76
CA ASP A 69 0.30 -21.61 22.42
C ASP A 69 0.40 -20.28 21.67
N TRP A 70 1.26 -19.36 22.09
CA TRP A 70 1.48 -18.08 21.39
C TRP A 70 2.12 -18.23 20.01
N PRO A 71 3.18 -19.04 19.82
CA PRO A 71 3.70 -19.36 18.49
C PRO A 71 2.64 -19.97 17.56
N ASN A 72 1.80 -20.87 18.07
CA ASN A 72 0.68 -21.46 17.31
C ASN A 72 -0.44 -20.43 17.03
N PHE A 73 -0.74 -19.55 17.98
CA PHE A 73 -1.66 -18.44 17.78
C PHE A 73 -1.20 -17.54 16.63
N HIS A 74 0.07 -17.11 16.63
CA HIS A 74 0.65 -16.33 15.54
C HIS A 74 0.68 -17.09 14.21
N ASN A 75 0.88 -18.40 14.25
CA ASN A 75 0.81 -19.26 13.07
C ASN A 75 -0.60 -19.30 12.46
N GLY A 76 -1.63 -19.40 13.30
CA GLY A 76 -3.03 -19.27 12.91
C GLY A 76 -3.36 -17.90 12.33
N VAL A 77 -2.88 -16.82 12.97
CA VAL A 77 -3.04 -15.45 12.46
C VAL A 77 -2.42 -15.32 11.06
N ALA A 78 -1.21 -15.83 10.86
CA ALA A 78 -0.52 -15.77 9.57
C ALA A 78 -1.28 -16.51 8.45
N VAL A 79 -1.96 -17.61 8.77
CA VAL A 79 -2.80 -18.34 7.80
C VAL A 79 -4.05 -17.52 7.47
N GLY A 80 -4.72 -16.97 8.47
CA GLY A 80 -5.94 -16.17 8.26
C GLY A 80 -5.67 -14.87 7.51
N LEU A 81 -4.58 -14.16 7.82
CA LEU A 81 -4.21 -12.89 7.19
C LEU A 81 -3.79 -13.03 5.72
N ARG A 82 -3.55 -14.25 5.24
CA ARG A 82 -3.35 -14.52 3.81
C ARG A 82 -4.65 -14.34 3.02
N ILE A 83 -5.79 -14.52 3.66
CA ILE A 83 -7.11 -14.40 3.03
C ILE A 83 -7.39 -12.92 2.75
N PRO A 84 -7.71 -12.53 1.49
CA PRO A 84 -8.07 -11.15 1.18
C PRO A 84 -9.32 -10.68 1.92
N ILE A 85 -9.36 -9.40 2.27
CA ILE A 85 -10.52 -8.74 2.92
C ILE A 85 -11.79 -8.87 2.06
N GLU A 86 -11.67 -8.78 0.74
CA GLU A 86 -12.80 -8.83 -0.21
C GLU A 86 -13.20 -10.26 -0.63
N SER A 87 -12.69 -11.31 0.03
CA SER A 87 -13.01 -12.67 -0.38
C SER A 87 -14.50 -13.00 -0.18
N SER A 88 -15.19 -13.34 -1.26
CA SER A 88 -16.59 -13.78 -1.26
C SER A 88 -16.78 -15.21 -0.70
N HIS A 89 -15.75 -16.06 -0.78
CA HIS A 89 -15.83 -17.47 -0.38
C HIS A 89 -15.83 -17.71 1.14
N VAL A 90 -15.44 -16.71 1.95
CA VAL A 90 -15.52 -16.83 3.40
C VAL A 90 -16.97 -16.61 3.83
N THR A 91 -17.72 -17.71 3.97
CA THR A 91 -19.09 -17.72 4.49
C THR A 91 -19.10 -17.96 6.00
N ALA A 92 -20.22 -17.66 6.68
CA ALA A 92 -20.38 -17.97 8.10
C ALA A 92 -20.16 -19.46 8.40
N GLU A 93 -20.67 -20.34 7.53
CA GLU A 93 -20.47 -21.79 7.61
C GLU A 93 -19.01 -22.18 7.52
N TRP A 94 -18.26 -21.60 6.58
CA TRP A 94 -16.82 -21.85 6.44
C TRP A 94 -16.07 -21.42 7.69
N ILE A 95 -16.42 -20.26 8.27
CA ILE A 95 -15.81 -19.78 9.52
C ILE A 95 -16.08 -20.80 10.64
N VAL A 96 -17.33 -21.22 10.83
CA VAL A 96 -17.71 -22.15 11.91
C VAL A 96 -16.97 -23.49 11.79
N GLN A 97 -16.85 -24.02 10.58
CA GLN A 97 -16.14 -25.28 10.31
C GLN A 97 -14.63 -25.18 10.61
N ASN A 98 -14.01 -24.01 10.41
CA ASN A 98 -12.57 -23.83 10.54
C ASN A 98 -12.13 -23.31 11.92
N LEU A 99 -13.02 -22.66 12.66
CA LEU A 99 -12.74 -22.20 14.03
C LEU A 99 -12.80 -23.33 15.07
N LEU A 100 -13.52 -24.40 14.78
CA LEU A 100 -13.59 -25.59 15.63
C LEU A 100 -12.82 -26.75 15.00
N SER A 101 -11.70 -27.12 15.61
CA SER A 101 -11.00 -28.34 15.20
C SER A 101 -11.74 -29.56 15.75
N ARG A 102 -12.23 -30.43 14.85
CA ARG A 102 -12.78 -31.73 15.22
C ARG A 102 -11.64 -32.73 15.44
N VAL A 103 -11.45 -33.17 16.68
CA VAL A 103 -10.53 -34.26 17.01
C VAL A 103 -11.35 -35.43 17.55
N GLY A 104 -11.61 -36.43 16.69
CA GLY A 104 -12.53 -37.52 17.01
C GLY A 104 -13.98 -37.02 17.12
N THR A 105 -14.67 -37.36 18.21
CA THR A 105 -16.04 -36.90 18.51
C THR A 105 -16.10 -35.53 19.21
N ASN A 106 -14.95 -35.00 19.66
CA ASN A 106 -14.90 -33.79 20.47
C ASN A 106 -14.45 -32.59 19.61
N THR A 107 -15.15 -31.48 19.76
CA THR A 107 -14.75 -30.16 19.24
C THR A 107 -13.83 -29.50 20.25
N ILE A 108 -12.55 -29.31 19.89
CA ILE A 108 -11.54 -28.71 20.77
C ILE A 108 -11.11 -27.36 20.18
N ALA A 109 -11.07 -26.33 21.01
CA ALA A 109 -10.47 -25.06 20.65
C ALA A 109 -8.93 -25.19 20.67
N THR A 110 -8.26 -24.74 19.60
CA THR A 110 -6.80 -24.78 19.52
C THR A 110 -6.24 -23.37 19.41
N ALA A 111 -4.99 -23.16 19.82
CA ALA A 111 -4.34 -21.86 19.67
C ALA A 111 -4.27 -21.41 18.19
N ASN A 112 -4.08 -22.34 17.25
CA ASN A 112 -4.12 -22.06 15.81
C ASN A 112 -5.51 -21.53 15.37
N SER A 113 -6.60 -22.16 15.82
CA SER A 113 -7.94 -21.72 15.45
C SER A 113 -8.34 -20.40 16.12
N ALA A 114 -7.86 -20.15 17.34
CA ALA A 114 -7.97 -18.84 18.00
C ALA A 114 -7.26 -17.73 17.21
N GLY A 115 -6.06 -17.99 16.72
CA GLY A 115 -5.32 -17.06 15.86
C GLY A 115 -6.02 -16.81 14.51
N LEU A 116 -6.60 -17.86 13.92
CA LEU A 116 -7.41 -17.74 12.71
C LEU A 116 -8.63 -16.83 12.93
N ALA A 117 -9.35 -16.99 14.04
CA ALA A 117 -10.47 -16.12 14.40
C ALA A 117 -10.05 -14.65 14.45
N TYR A 118 -8.94 -14.37 15.12
CA TYR A 118 -8.42 -13.01 15.22
C TYR A 118 -8.09 -12.40 13.85
N ALA A 119 -7.42 -13.17 12.99
CA ALA A 119 -7.08 -12.73 11.64
C ALA A 119 -8.32 -12.47 10.76
N LEU A 120 -9.33 -13.34 10.84
CA LEU A 120 -10.61 -13.13 10.14
C LEU A 120 -11.31 -11.87 10.64
N GLY A 121 -11.18 -11.55 11.93
CA GLY A 121 -11.71 -10.33 12.52
C GLY A 121 -10.99 -9.07 12.05
N LEU A 122 -9.66 -9.10 11.96
CA LEU A 122 -8.86 -8.04 11.34
C LEU A 122 -9.19 -7.86 9.84
N GLY A 123 -9.58 -8.95 9.17
CA GLY A 123 -10.07 -8.93 7.79
C GLY A 123 -11.57 -8.63 7.64
N MET A 124 -12.26 -8.22 8.72
CA MET A 124 -13.70 -7.91 8.76
C MET A 124 -14.67 -9.07 8.43
N HIS A 125 -14.16 -10.30 8.28
CA HIS A 125 -14.97 -11.47 7.95
C HIS A 125 -15.84 -11.96 9.12
N LEU A 126 -15.47 -11.66 10.37
CA LEU A 126 -16.26 -12.06 11.54
C LEU A 126 -17.61 -11.34 11.64
N ARG A 127 -17.84 -10.26 10.89
CA ARG A 127 -19.16 -9.61 10.80
C ARG A 127 -20.23 -10.54 10.20
N LYS A 128 -19.82 -11.59 9.48
CA LYS A 128 -20.72 -12.57 8.87
C LYS A 128 -21.27 -13.59 9.88
N LEU A 129 -20.73 -13.64 11.11
CA LEU A 129 -21.21 -14.55 12.15
C LEU A 129 -22.42 -13.97 12.88
N GLU A 130 -23.34 -14.85 13.24
CA GLU A 130 -24.51 -14.49 14.06
C GLU A 130 -24.13 -14.28 15.53
N GLN A 131 -24.89 -13.44 16.24
CA GLN A 131 -24.63 -13.09 17.64
C GLN A 131 -24.57 -14.32 18.57
N TRP A 132 -25.44 -15.32 18.36
CA TRP A 132 -25.46 -16.55 19.17
C TRP A 132 -24.23 -17.44 18.93
N GLN A 133 -23.66 -17.44 17.71
CA GLN A 133 -22.47 -18.23 17.40
C GLN A 133 -21.27 -17.70 18.18
N LEU A 134 -21.16 -16.37 18.28
CA LEU A 134 -20.11 -15.71 19.06
C LEU A 134 -20.17 -16.08 20.54
N VAL A 135 -21.38 -16.18 21.10
CA VAL A 135 -21.59 -16.57 22.51
C VAL A 135 -21.09 -18.00 22.77
N ILE A 136 -21.35 -18.94 21.86
CA ILE A 136 -20.87 -20.34 21.99
C ILE A 136 -19.35 -20.38 22.09
N TYR A 137 -18.65 -19.58 21.27
CA TYR A 137 -17.19 -19.56 21.32
C TYR A 137 -16.64 -18.99 22.63
N MET A 138 -17.32 -18.00 23.22
CA MET A 138 -16.94 -17.45 24.53
C MET A 138 -17.16 -18.45 25.67
N GLN A 139 -18.14 -19.35 25.54
CA GLN A 139 -18.42 -20.40 26.54
C GLN A 139 -17.38 -21.52 26.56
N MET A 140 -16.49 -21.62 25.56
CA MET A 140 -15.48 -22.69 25.50
C MET A 140 -14.36 -22.56 26.56
N GLN A 141 -14.34 -21.47 27.35
CA GLN A 141 -13.37 -21.20 28.44
C GLN A 141 -11.88 -21.31 28.04
N HIS A 142 -11.55 -21.19 26.75
CA HIS A 142 -10.19 -21.19 26.26
C HIS A 142 -9.69 -19.74 26.10
N SER A 143 -8.76 -19.31 26.96
CA SER A 143 -8.24 -17.91 27.04
C SER A 143 -7.90 -17.32 25.67
N LEU A 144 -7.10 -18.01 24.85
CA LEU A 144 -6.67 -17.48 23.56
C LEU A 144 -7.80 -17.37 22.54
N THR A 145 -8.80 -18.26 22.59
CA THR A 145 -9.99 -18.16 21.72
C THR A 145 -10.79 -16.91 22.08
N SER A 146 -10.99 -16.67 23.38
CA SER A 146 -11.62 -15.46 23.89
C SER A 146 -10.84 -14.21 23.43
N VAL A 147 -9.51 -14.18 23.60
CA VAL A 147 -8.65 -13.08 23.12
C VAL A 147 -8.81 -12.86 21.62
N GLY A 148 -8.76 -13.93 20.82
CA GLY A 148 -8.81 -13.84 19.37
C GLY A 148 -10.16 -13.35 18.86
N ILE A 149 -11.26 -13.80 19.46
CA ILE A 149 -12.61 -13.36 19.07
C ILE A 149 -12.90 -11.95 19.58
N LEU A 150 -12.60 -11.63 20.84
CA LEU A 150 -12.84 -10.29 21.40
C LEU A 150 -12.09 -9.22 20.61
N LEU A 151 -10.80 -9.43 20.31
CA LEU A 151 -10.04 -8.48 19.49
C LEU A 151 -10.46 -8.50 18.03
N GLY A 152 -10.73 -9.68 17.48
CA GLY A 152 -11.13 -9.84 16.08
C GLY A 152 -12.45 -9.13 15.79
N ILE A 153 -13.46 -9.33 16.63
CA ILE A 153 -14.76 -8.68 16.45
C ILE A 153 -14.68 -7.18 16.74
N SER A 154 -13.88 -6.77 17.72
CA SER A 154 -13.66 -5.34 18.00
C SER A 154 -12.99 -4.63 16.83
N ALA A 155 -12.00 -5.26 16.20
CA ALA A 155 -11.35 -4.75 14.99
C ALA A 155 -12.30 -4.75 13.78
N SER A 156 -13.18 -5.76 13.68
CA SER A 156 -14.22 -5.79 12.66
C SER A 156 -15.15 -4.58 12.77
N TYR A 157 -15.58 -4.18 13.97
CA TYR A 157 -16.48 -3.04 14.22
C TYR A 157 -15.76 -1.74 14.60
N LEU A 158 -14.57 -1.51 14.03
CA LEU A 158 -13.74 -0.34 14.30
C LEU A 158 -14.52 0.98 14.16
N GLY A 159 -14.64 1.73 15.26
CA GLY A 159 -15.35 3.03 15.28
C GLY A 159 -16.87 2.99 15.05
N ALA A 160 -17.48 1.81 14.96
CA ALA A 160 -18.93 1.64 14.76
C ALA A 160 -19.74 1.82 16.05
N GLY A 161 -19.07 2.04 17.19
CA GLY A 161 -19.63 2.12 18.53
C GLY A 161 -20.84 3.04 18.66
N GLY A 162 -22.02 2.40 18.64
CA GLY A 162 -23.37 2.94 18.76
C GLY A 162 -23.85 3.85 17.64
N ARG A 163 -23.39 3.56 16.41
CA ARG A 163 -24.16 3.77 15.17
C ARG A 163 -24.89 2.49 14.75
N ASP A 164 -24.27 1.34 15.00
CA ASP A 164 -24.78 0.01 14.64
C ASP A 164 -25.27 -0.76 15.88
N GLU A 165 -26.38 -1.49 15.74
CA GLU A 165 -26.94 -2.33 16.82
C GLU A 165 -26.02 -3.50 17.17
N ASP A 166 -25.38 -4.12 16.17
CA ASP A 166 -24.40 -5.18 16.36
C ASP A 166 -23.17 -4.70 17.13
N ALA A 167 -22.71 -3.47 16.88
CA ALA A 167 -21.61 -2.88 17.65
C ALA A 167 -21.99 -2.67 19.13
N ALA A 168 -23.28 -2.41 19.42
CA ALA A 168 -23.77 -2.35 20.80
C ALA A 168 -23.77 -3.73 21.46
N PHE A 169 -24.11 -4.81 20.73
CA PHE A 169 -23.96 -6.19 21.21
C PHE A 169 -22.51 -6.52 21.54
N VAL A 170 -21.57 -6.21 20.64
CA VAL A 170 -20.13 -6.42 20.86
C VAL A 170 -19.66 -5.68 22.12
N THR A 171 -20.12 -4.44 22.32
CA THR A 171 -19.80 -3.66 23.52
C THR A 171 -20.31 -4.33 24.80
N ARG A 172 -21.49 -4.96 24.77
CA ARG A 172 -22.01 -5.73 25.91
C ARG A 172 -21.17 -6.98 26.19
N VAL A 173 -20.78 -7.72 25.15
CA VAL A 173 -19.90 -8.89 25.27
C VAL A 173 -18.55 -8.50 25.88
N LEU A 174 -17.92 -7.41 25.39
CA LEU A 174 -16.70 -6.88 25.98
C LEU A 174 -16.90 -6.48 27.46
N GLY A 175 -18.06 -5.91 27.80
CA GLY A 175 -18.38 -5.48 29.16
C GLY A 175 -18.42 -6.59 30.20
N VAL A 176 -18.70 -7.84 29.82
CA VAL A 176 -18.59 -9.01 30.72
C VAL A 176 -17.14 -9.23 31.15
N HIS A 177 -16.20 -8.97 30.25
CA HIS A 177 -14.76 -9.16 30.45
C HIS A 177 -14.06 -7.87 30.90
N VAL A 178 -14.75 -6.73 31.03
CA VAL A 178 -14.18 -5.49 31.59
C VAL A 178 -14.66 -5.36 33.04
N PRO A 179 -13.81 -5.59 34.05
CA PRO A 179 -14.26 -5.76 35.44
C PRO A 179 -15.02 -4.56 36.01
N ARG A 180 -14.54 -3.32 35.81
CA ARG A 180 -15.29 -2.13 36.27
C ARG A 180 -16.55 -1.86 35.46
N LEU A 181 -16.65 -2.35 34.23
CA LEU A 181 -17.90 -2.23 33.46
C LEU A 181 -18.94 -3.26 33.94
N LYS A 182 -18.50 -4.45 34.39
CA LYS A 182 -19.33 -5.48 35.02
C LYS A 182 -19.92 -5.01 36.35
N ASP A 183 -19.17 -4.26 37.15
CA ASP A 183 -19.61 -3.77 38.47
C ASP A 183 -20.66 -2.64 38.38
N PHE A 184 -20.67 -1.86 37.31
CA PHE A 184 -21.49 -0.64 37.15
C PHE A 184 -22.84 -0.84 36.43
N GLY A 185 -23.27 -2.08 36.21
CA GLY A 185 -24.60 -2.40 35.72
C GLY A 185 -24.72 -3.89 35.58
N GLY A 186 -25.88 -4.47 35.89
CA GLY A 186 -26.18 -5.92 35.90
C GLY A 186 -25.97 -6.68 34.57
N MET A 187 -25.08 -6.20 33.70
CA MET A 187 -24.52 -6.78 32.47
C MET A 187 -23.66 -8.04 32.72
N GLY A 188 -23.71 -8.62 33.93
CA GLY A 188 -23.08 -9.91 34.23
C GLY A 188 -23.61 -11.05 33.35
N ASN A 189 -24.80 -10.87 32.75
CA ASN A 189 -25.41 -11.80 31.81
C ASN A 189 -25.73 -11.07 30.49
N VAL A 190 -25.14 -11.50 29.37
CA VAL A 190 -25.59 -11.10 28.03
C VAL A 190 -26.76 -12.01 27.65
N VAL A 191 -28.00 -11.50 27.72
CA VAL A 191 -29.19 -12.27 27.30
C VAL A 191 -29.43 -12.02 25.81
N THR A 192 -29.31 -13.06 25.00
CA THR A 192 -29.75 -13.04 23.60
C THR A 192 -31.22 -13.47 23.53
N GLY A 193 -32.15 -12.51 23.60
CA GLY A 193 -33.57 -12.80 23.41
C GLY A 193 -34.41 -11.54 23.25
N GLU A 194 -34.90 -11.29 22.05
CA GLU A 194 -36.12 -10.50 21.85
C GLU A 194 -37.31 -11.46 21.85
N ASN A 195 -38.18 -11.30 22.85
CA ASN A 195 -39.63 -11.50 22.85
C ASN A 195 -40.08 -11.96 24.24
N GLY A 196 -40.99 -11.18 24.84
CA GLY A 196 -41.71 -11.58 26.02
C GLY A 196 -42.61 -12.77 25.69
N ASP A 197 -42.22 -13.96 26.13
CA ASP A 197 -43.12 -14.94 26.72
C ASP A 197 -42.31 -16.10 27.31
N GLY A 198 -42.33 -16.19 28.65
CA GLY A 198 -42.54 -17.44 29.38
C GLY A 198 -41.72 -18.69 29.09
N GLY A 199 -40.52 -18.63 28.53
CA GLY A 199 -39.64 -19.80 28.50
C GLY A 199 -38.46 -19.69 27.54
N ASN A 200 -37.30 -19.27 28.04
CA ASN A 200 -36.02 -19.53 27.38
C ASN A 200 -34.93 -19.72 28.44
N SER A 201 -34.04 -20.69 28.21
CA SER A 201 -32.81 -20.85 28.98
C SER A 201 -31.91 -19.65 28.72
N ASP A 202 -31.78 -18.75 29.69
CA ASP A 202 -30.84 -17.63 29.62
C ASP A 202 -29.42 -18.16 29.34
N VAL A 203 -28.88 -17.82 28.17
CA VAL A 203 -27.50 -18.18 27.82
C VAL A 203 -26.58 -17.19 28.52
N ILE A 204 -26.09 -17.57 29.70
CA ILE A 204 -25.18 -16.73 30.47
C ILE A 204 -23.78 -16.83 29.88
N VAL A 205 -23.18 -15.67 29.55
CA VAL A 205 -21.77 -15.56 29.21
C VAL A 205 -21.00 -15.34 30.50
N GLU A 206 -20.23 -16.34 30.94
CA GLU A 206 -19.30 -16.18 32.04
C GLU A 206 -17.97 -15.62 31.53
N ALA A 207 -17.31 -14.77 32.34
CA ALA A 207 -16.01 -14.24 31.99
C ALA A 207 -14.99 -15.38 31.93
N SER A 208 -14.36 -15.57 30.77
CA SER A 208 -13.23 -16.49 30.63
C SER A 208 -12.10 -16.08 31.57
N ASP A 209 -11.58 -17.03 32.34
CA ASP A 209 -10.42 -16.85 33.20
C ASP A 209 -9.17 -16.55 32.34
N GLY A 210 -8.37 -15.56 32.74
CA GLY A 210 -7.09 -15.20 32.09
C GLY A 210 -6.83 -13.69 32.01
N GLY A 211 -5.68 -13.25 32.56
CA GLY A 211 -5.20 -11.86 32.50
C GLY A 211 -5.15 -11.24 31.08
N GLU A 212 -4.94 -12.10 30.09
CA GLU A 212 -4.84 -11.76 28.67
C GLU A 212 -6.19 -11.35 28.07
N THR A 213 -7.27 -12.05 28.45
CA THR A 213 -8.64 -11.78 28.03
C THR A 213 -9.11 -10.40 28.50
N TYR A 214 -8.78 -10.02 29.74
CA TYR A 214 -9.09 -8.69 30.28
C TYR A 214 -8.39 -7.58 29.50
N SER A 215 -7.09 -7.75 29.20
CA SER A 215 -6.31 -6.80 28.42
C SER A 215 -6.89 -6.65 27.00
N ALA A 216 -7.27 -7.78 26.39
CA ALA A 216 -7.92 -7.82 25.08
C ALA A 216 -9.27 -7.10 25.06
N ALA A 217 -10.12 -7.32 26.07
CA ALA A 217 -11.43 -6.70 26.17
C ALA A 217 -11.36 -5.18 26.32
N VAL A 218 -10.42 -4.71 27.16
CA VAL A 218 -10.21 -3.27 27.41
C VAL A 218 -9.72 -2.54 26.17
N LEU A 219 -8.76 -3.11 25.42
CA LEU A 219 -8.35 -2.53 24.13
C LEU A 219 -9.47 -2.62 23.09
N GLY A 220 -10.20 -3.74 23.06
CA GLY A 220 -11.36 -3.96 22.18
C GLY A 220 -12.44 -2.89 22.35
N LEU A 221 -12.73 -2.50 23.60
CA LEU A 221 -13.64 -1.39 23.90
C LEU A 221 -13.19 -0.07 23.25
N GLY A 222 -11.87 0.19 23.28
CA GLY A 222 -11.26 1.35 22.61
C GLY A 222 -11.35 1.28 21.08
N LEU A 223 -11.22 0.10 20.48
CA LEU A 223 -11.35 -0.11 19.03
C LEU A 223 -12.78 0.10 18.53
N VAL A 224 -13.78 -0.48 19.22
CA VAL A 224 -15.19 -0.32 18.85
C VAL A 224 -15.63 1.14 18.98
N HIS A 225 -15.19 1.82 20.05
CA HIS A 225 -15.53 3.21 20.33
C HIS A 225 -14.48 4.22 19.84
N LEU A 226 -13.65 3.85 18.86
CA LEU A 226 -12.60 4.68 18.28
C LEU A 226 -13.14 6.07 17.90
N GLY A 227 -12.55 7.12 18.48
CA GLY A 227 -12.93 8.51 18.21
C GLY A 227 -14.34 8.92 18.65
N THR A 228 -15.08 8.11 19.42
CA THR A 228 -16.45 8.46 19.85
C THR A 228 -16.49 9.37 21.08
N ALA A 229 -15.43 9.39 21.91
CA ALA A 229 -15.34 10.20 23.14
C ALA A 229 -16.53 10.03 24.12
N ARG A 230 -17.16 8.84 24.18
CA ARG A 230 -18.28 8.58 25.10
C ARG A 230 -17.84 8.62 26.57
N ARG A 231 -18.42 9.56 27.32
CA ARG A 231 -18.09 9.83 28.74
C ARG A 231 -18.02 8.59 29.62
N ARG A 232 -19.04 7.73 29.60
CA ARG A 232 -19.10 6.52 30.46
C ARG A 232 -17.88 5.61 30.27
N TYR A 233 -17.50 5.37 29.01
CA TYR A 233 -16.38 4.49 28.70
C TYR A 233 -15.03 5.15 28.96
N VAL A 234 -14.93 6.48 28.79
CA VAL A 234 -13.76 7.25 29.21
C VAL A 234 -13.53 7.11 30.72
N GLU A 235 -14.56 7.34 31.54
CA GLU A 235 -14.45 7.25 33.01
C GLU A 235 -13.98 5.86 33.44
N ILE A 236 -14.56 4.80 32.86
CA ILE A 236 -14.19 3.41 33.15
C ILE A 236 -12.76 3.09 32.72
N LEU A 237 -12.34 3.51 31.53
CA LEU A 237 -10.98 3.22 31.05
C LEU A 237 -9.91 3.98 31.83
N VAL A 238 -10.16 5.23 32.26
CA VAL A 238 -9.26 6.00 33.14
C VAL A 238 -9.10 5.31 34.49
N ASP A 239 -10.20 4.76 34.99
CA ASP A 239 -10.25 3.97 36.21
C ASP A 239 -9.48 2.65 36.07
N GLU A 240 -9.57 1.97 34.92
CA GLU A 240 -8.83 0.74 34.60
C GLU A 240 -7.32 0.99 34.44
N VAL A 241 -6.90 2.14 33.90
CA VAL A 241 -5.47 2.53 33.85
C VAL A 241 -4.84 2.55 35.24
N GLY A 242 -5.59 3.08 36.21
CA GLY A 242 -5.19 3.18 37.62
C GLY A 242 -5.59 1.99 38.49
N ALA A 243 -6.15 0.92 37.91
CA ALA A 243 -6.64 -0.25 38.65
C ALA A 243 -5.48 -1.15 39.15
N VAL A 244 -4.66 -0.58 40.04
CA VAL A 244 -3.62 -1.28 40.81
C VAL A 244 -4.22 -1.86 42.11
N ASP A 245 -5.40 -1.39 42.54
CA ASP A 245 -5.96 -1.58 43.89
C ASP A 245 -6.83 -2.83 44.13
N TYR A 246 -6.94 -3.79 43.19
CA TYR A 246 -7.68 -5.04 43.45
C TYR A 246 -7.01 -5.96 44.51
N ILE A 247 -5.98 -5.49 45.22
CA ILE A 247 -5.16 -6.26 46.16
C ILE A 247 -5.70 -6.19 47.60
N SER A 248 -6.52 -5.22 47.95
CA SER A 248 -6.91 -4.97 49.35
C SER A 248 -8.43 -4.97 49.55
N GLY A 249 -9.06 -6.11 49.31
CA GLY A 249 -10.50 -6.29 49.54
C GLY A 249 -10.96 -7.73 49.42
N ASP A 250 -10.39 -8.62 50.23
CA ASP A 250 -11.03 -9.73 50.96
C ASP A 250 -9.99 -10.80 51.31
N GLU A 251 -9.55 -10.77 52.57
CA GLU A 251 -8.89 -11.91 53.22
C GLU A 251 -9.94 -13.00 53.46
N GLY A 252 -10.38 -13.70 52.41
CA GLY A 252 -11.42 -14.72 52.58
C GLY A 252 -11.90 -15.40 51.31
N GLY A 253 -11.12 -16.32 50.74
CA GLY A 253 -11.64 -17.42 49.92
C GLY A 253 -11.19 -17.46 48.45
N ASN A 254 -10.71 -18.65 48.05
CA ASN A 254 -10.31 -19.09 46.70
C ASN A 254 -9.02 -18.51 46.08
N SER A 255 -7.89 -19.17 46.40
CA SER A 255 -6.53 -18.87 45.92
C SER A 255 -6.23 -19.27 44.46
N GLY A 256 -7.22 -19.33 43.58
CA GLY A 256 -7.05 -19.73 42.16
C GLY A 256 -7.07 -18.54 41.19
N SER A 257 -8.18 -17.78 41.19
CA SER A 257 -8.44 -16.69 40.22
C SER A 257 -7.68 -15.39 40.52
N PHE A 258 -7.37 -15.12 41.80
CA PHE A 258 -6.71 -13.90 42.27
C PHE A 258 -5.28 -13.71 41.73
N ASN A 259 -4.60 -14.82 41.39
CA ASN A 259 -3.17 -14.80 41.03
C ASN A 259 -2.93 -14.50 39.54
N GLU A 260 -3.88 -14.77 38.64
CA GLU A 260 -3.69 -14.58 37.19
C GLU A 260 -3.86 -13.13 36.74
N ARG A 261 -4.80 -12.40 37.33
CA ARG A 261 -4.97 -10.95 37.09
C ARG A 261 -3.77 -10.14 37.60
N ALA A 262 -3.03 -10.68 38.56
CA ALA A 262 -1.80 -10.08 39.06
C ALA A 262 -0.59 -10.29 38.15
N LYS A 263 -0.58 -11.34 37.31
CA LYS A 263 0.57 -11.69 36.45
C LYS A 263 0.83 -10.66 35.34
N ASN A 264 -0.23 -10.08 34.74
CA ASN A 264 -0.13 -9.19 33.56
C ASN A 264 -0.63 -7.76 33.84
N ARG A 265 -0.37 -7.22 35.04
CA ARG A 265 -0.86 -5.88 35.46
C ARG A 265 -0.38 -4.74 34.56
N GLU A 266 0.90 -4.77 34.17
CA GLU A 266 1.50 -3.73 33.32
C GLU A 266 0.91 -3.79 31.90
N GLY A 267 0.79 -4.98 31.33
CA GLY A 267 0.10 -5.21 30.06
C GLY A 267 -1.35 -4.73 30.05
N HIS A 268 -2.09 -4.97 31.14
CA HIS A 268 -3.48 -4.49 31.28
C HIS A 268 -3.56 -2.96 31.35
N SER A 269 -2.70 -2.32 32.16
CA SER A 269 -2.70 -0.86 32.27
C SER A 269 -2.29 -0.18 30.94
N VAL A 270 -1.32 -0.76 30.23
CA VAL A 270 -0.94 -0.31 28.87
C VAL A 270 -2.10 -0.50 27.90
N ALA A 271 -2.81 -1.64 27.94
CA ALA A 271 -4.00 -1.88 27.12
C ALA A 271 -5.12 -0.87 27.40
N ALA A 272 -5.35 -0.54 28.68
CA ALA A 272 -6.31 0.48 29.12
C ALA A 272 -5.92 1.87 28.64
N GLY A 273 -4.65 2.23 28.71
CA GLY A 273 -4.14 3.50 28.22
C GLY A 273 -4.26 3.64 26.71
N LEU A 274 -3.90 2.59 25.96
CA LEU A 274 -4.07 2.53 24.51
C LEU A 274 -5.55 2.58 24.10
N GLY A 275 -6.42 1.83 24.78
CA GLY A 275 -7.87 1.82 24.54
C GLY A 275 -8.50 3.19 24.82
N LEU A 276 -8.11 3.84 25.92
CA LEU A 276 -8.54 5.21 26.25
C LEU A 276 -8.08 6.22 25.20
N GLY A 277 -6.82 6.12 24.78
CA GLY A 277 -6.23 6.95 23.73
C GLY A 277 -6.94 6.80 22.38
N MET A 278 -7.32 5.57 22.01
CA MET A 278 -8.12 5.29 20.81
C MET A 278 -9.55 5.83 20.91
N LEU A 279 -10.18 5.71 22.08
CA LEU A 279 -11.54 6.20 22.29
C LEU A 279 -11.64 7.73 22.13
N VAL A 280 -10.63 8.48 22.57
CA VAL A 280 -10.54 9.95 22.52
C VAL A 280 -9.50 10.42 21.47
N LEU A 281 -9.27 9.62 20.43
CA LEU A 281 -8.20 9.83 19.45
C LEU A 281 -8.23 11.23 18.80
N GLY A 282 -7.16 12.01 19.00
CA GLY A 282 -6.98 13.33 18.38
C GLY A 282 -7.99 14.42 18.80
N LYS A 283 -8.83 14.16 19.82
CA LYS A 283 -9.84 15.11 20.31
C LYS A 283 -9.34 16.07 21.39
N GLY A 284 -8.05 15.99 21.73
CA GLY A 284 -7.35 16.81 22.72
C GLY A 284 -7.55 18.32 22.60
N GLY A 285 -7.77 18.83 21.38
CA GLY A 285 -7.92 20.26 21.11
C GLY A 285 -9.31 20.70 20.66
N SER A 286 -10.29 19.79 20.58
CA SER A 286 -11.62 20.08 20.07
C SER A 286 -12.64 20.33 21.17
N SER A 287 -13.76 20.99 20.83
CA SER A 287 -14.90 21.23 21.72
C SER A 287 -15.51 19.95 22.29
N ASP A 288 -15.24 18.78 21.72
CA ASP A 288 -15.76 17.49 22.22
C ASP A 288 -15.26 17.14 23.63
N LEU A 289 -14.12 17.70 24.06
CA LEU A 289 -13.64 17.56 25.43
C LEU A 289 -14.50 18.31 26.45
N THR A 290 -15.28 19.32 26.06
CA THR A 290 -16.12 20.06 27.02
C THR A 290 -17.18 19.16 27.65
N ASN A 291 -17.62 18.12 26.93
CA ASN A 291 -18.52 17.09 27.46
C ASN A 291 -17.85 16.22 28.56
N LEU A 292 -16.52 16.27 28.66
CA LEU A 292 -15.68 15.54 29.60
C LEU A 292 -15.06 16.43 30.69
N ASP A 293 -15.36 17.75 30.71
CA ASP A 293 -14.78 18.70 31.67
C ASP A 293 -15.04 18.30 33.14
N GLY A 294 -16.19 17.70 33.42
CA GLY A 294 -16.53 17.20 34.77
C GLY A 294 -15.74 15.96 35.23
N VAL A 295 -14.87 15.38 34.40
CA VAL A 295 -14.08 14.18 34.74
C VAL A 295 -12.68 14.54 35.25
N ASN A 296 -12.23 15.80 35.08
CA ASN A 296 -10.83 16.23 35.28
C ASN A 296 -9.83 15.27 34.61
N LEU A 297 -10.15 14.84 33.39
CA LEU A 297 -9.46 13.77 32.68
C LEU A 297 -7.94 13.98 32.62
N LEU A 298 -7.52 15.19 32.24
CA LEU A 298 -6.11 15.56 32.13
C LEU A 298 -5.39 15.51 33.48
N GLU A 299 -5.99 16.01 34.56
CA GLU A 299 -5.37 15.97 35.90
C GLU A 299 -5.24 14.54 36.43
N ARG A 300 -6.25 13.71 36.18
CA ARG A 300 -6.25 12.30 36.61
C ARG A 300 -5.17 11.51 35.89
N ILE A 301 -5.07 11.65 34.56
CA ILE A 301 -4.06 10.95 33.77
C ILE A 301 -2.66 11.48 34.11
N LEU A 302 -2.48 12.80 34.27
CA LEU A 302 -1.20 13.36 34.73
C LEU A 302 -0.84 12.89 36.14
N GLY A 303 -1.83 12.67 37.01
CA GLY A 303 -1.63 12.03 38.31
C GLY A 303 -0.98 10.66 38.18
N TYR A 304 -1.40 9.86 37.19
CA TYR A 304 -0.79 8.56 36.87
C TYR A 304 0.58 8.68 36.17
N VAL A 305 0.86 9.78 35.44
CA VAL A 305 2.16 10.01 34.77
C VAL A 305 3.25 10.54 35.70
N SER A 306 2.91 11.49 36.58
CA SER A 306 3.88 12.34 37.31
C SER A 306 3.95 12.09 38.82
N MET A 307 2.99 11.37 39.42
CA MET A 307 2.97 11.12 40.88
C MET A 307 3.16 12.39 41.75
N VAL A 308 2.30 13.40 41.57
CA VAL A 308 2.07 14.45 42.59
C VAL A 308 0.68 14.27 43.19
N LYS A 309 0.45 13.16 43.89
CA LYS A 309 -0.53 13.16 44.98
C LYS A 309 0.23 13.35 46.28
N GLY A 310 0.23 14.58 46.78
CA GLY A 310 0.46 14.84 48.19
C GLY A 310 -0.48 13.98 49.04
N LYS A 311 0.08 13.32 50.04
CA LYS A 311 -0.55 12.44 51.04
C LYS A 311 -2.01 12.76 51.38
N THR A 312 -2.84 11.71 51.43
CA THR A 312 -3.62 11.33 52.63
C THR A 312 -4.04 9.85 52.54
N ARG A 313 -3.14 8.95 52.93
CA ARG A 313 -3.46 7.71 53.64
C ARG A 313 -2.15 7.13 54.17
N GLN A 314 -1.95 7.27 55.49
CA GLN A 314 -1.17 6.29 56.22
C GLN A 314 -1.82 4.93 55.97
N ASP A 315 -1.02 3.88 55.85
CA ASP A 315 -1.37 2.51 55.45
C ASP A 315 -1.30 2.23 53.94
N THR A 316 -0.07 1.95 53.45
CA THR A 316 0.29 0.66 52.82
C THR A 316 1.76 0.68 52.41
N LYS A 317 2.54 -0.29 52.88
CA LYS A 317 3.97 -0.48 52.57
C LYS A 317 4.21 -1.07 51.16
N ASN A 318 3.54 -0.58 50.12
CA ASN A 318 3.70 -1.09 48.74
C ASN A 318 3.94 0.04 47.73
N ASP A 319 5.11 0.67 47.79
CA ASP A 319 5.59 1.73 46.87
C ASP A 319 5.86 1.26 45.41
N GLY A 320 5.59 0.00 45.06
CA GLY A 320 5.94 -0.57 43.74
C GLY A 320 4.88 -0.43 42.63
N GLY A 321 3.73 0.19 42.91
CA GLY A 321 2.60 0.29 41.97
C GLY A 321 2.64 1.46 40.98
N SER A 322 3.56 2.41 41.17
CA SER A 322 3.59 3.70 40.47
C SER A 322 3.94 3.59 38.97
N ASP A 323 4.91 2.75 38.64
CA ASP A 323 5.44 2.63 37.27
C ASP A 323 4.48 1.93 36.32
N VAL A 324 3.60 1.07 36.85
CA VAL A 324 2.70 0.21 36.07
C VAL A 324 1.70 1.07 35.28
N SER A 325 1.18 2.13 35.91
CA SER A 325 0.19 3.03 35.30
C SER A 325 0.80 4.12 34.40
N ALA A 326 2.08 4.44 34.60
CA ALA A 326 2.74 5.54 33.91
C ALA A 326 2.86 5.32 32.40
N ALA A 327 3.15 4.08 31.96
CA ALA A 327 3.27 3.73 30.54
C ALA A 327 1.94 3.91 29.78
N GLY A 328 0.86 3.32 30.31
CA GLY A 328 -0.48 3.44 29.73
C GLY A 328 -0.99 4.87 29.73
N ALA A 329 -0.83 5.60 30.84
CA ALA A 329 -1.24 7.00 30.96
C ALA A 329 -0.50 7.92 29.97
N THR A 330 0.80 7.71 29.77
CA THR A 330 1.61 8.50 28.82
C THR A 330 1.15 8.26 27.38
N LEU A 331 0.88 7.01 27.00
CA LEU A 331 0.36 6.67 25.67
C LEU A 331 -1.05 7.23 25.45
N ALA A 332 -1.92 7.16 26.46
CA ALA A 332 -3.25 7.74 26.41
C ALA A 332 -3.18 9.24 26.08
N LEU A 333 -2.35 10.01 26.80
CA LEU A 333 -2.16 11.45 26.52
C LEU A 333 -1.63 11.69 25.10
N GLY A 334 -0.64 10.91 24.66
CA GLY A 334 -0.07 11.03 23.32
C GLY A 334 -1.11 10.83 22.22
N LEU A 335 -2.00 9.84 22.37
CA LEU A 335 -3.08 9.55 21.39
C LEU A 335 -4.26 10.52 21.51
N MET A 336 -4.61 10.97 22.72
CA MET A 336 -5.65 11.97 22.94
C MET A 336 -5.32 13.30 22.25
N TYR A 337 -4.07 13.76 22.39
CA TYR A 337 -3.58 15.02 21.82
C TYR A 337 -2.82 14.83 20.51
N LEU A 338 -3.02 13.70 19.82
CA LEU A 338 -2.35 13.35 18.57
C LEU A 338 -2.51 14.46 17.51
N LYS A 339 -1.39 14.93 16.95
CA LYS A 339 -1.33 15.99 15.92
C LYS A 339 -2.01 17.31 16.30
N THR A 340 -2.17 17.61 17.59
CA THR A 340 -2.79 18.88 18.05
C THR A 340 -1.78 20.02 18.21
N ASN A 341 -0.47 19.73 18.26
CA ASN A 341 0.61 20.68 18.53
C ASN A 341 0.42 21.50 19.82
N ASN A 342 -0.28 20.95 20.81
CA ASN A 342 -0.48 21.63 22.09
C ASN A 342 0.79 21.54 22.96
N ALA A 343 1.60 22.61 22.92
CA ALA A 343 2.84 22.71 23.68
C ALA A 343 2.63 22.57 25.21
N VAL A 344 1.51 23.08 25.75
CA VAL A 344 1.24 23.05 27.21
C VAL A 344 1.11 21.62 27.72
N VAL A 345 0.49 20.73 26.95
CA VAL A 345 0.36 19.32 27.31
C VAL A 345 1.66 18.57 27.04
N ALA A 346 2.34 18.89 25.93
CA ALA A 346 3.64 18.31 25.59
C ALA A 346 4.71 18.59 26.66
N ASP A 347 4.70 19.78 27.27
CA ASP A 347 5.65 20.16 28.32
C ASP A 347 5.41 19.41 29.64
N LYS A 348 4.16 18.98 29.91
CA LYS A 348 3.82 18.17 31.09
C LYS A 348 4.32 16.72 30.98
N ILE A 349 4.64 16.24 29.77
CA ILE A 349 5.16 14.88 29.49
C ILE A 349 6.68 14.91 29.26
N ARG A 350 7.33 16.06 29.49
CA ARG A 350 8.75 16.25 29.17
C ARG A 350 9.67 15.32 29.97
N ILE A 351 10.81 15.00 29.36
CA ILE A 351 11.94 14.34 30.04
C ILE A 351 12.36 15.21 31.24
N PRO A 352 12.68 14.62 32.41
CA PRO A 352 13.19 15.37 33.56
C PRO A 352 14.35 16.31 33.20
N GLU A 353 14.36 17.53 33.73
CA GLU A 353 15.39 18.54 33.38
C GLU A 353 16.68 18.40 34.20
N THR A 354 16.64 17.68 35.32
CA THR A 354 17.80 17.48 36.21
C THR A 354 18.09 16.00 36.40
N SER A 355 19.36 15.67 36.67
CA SER A 355 19.78 14.31 36.99
C SER A 355 19.05 13.73 38.20
N HIS A 356 18.73 14.55 39.19
CA HIS A 356 18.02 14.10 40.39
C HIS A 356 16.61 13.60 40.09
N PHE A 357 15.84 14.31 39.24
CA PHE A 357 14.50 13.86 38.83
C PHE A 357 14.54 12.65 37.89
N LEU A 358 15.68 12.39 37.23
CA LEU A 358 15.86 11.23 36.37
C LEU A 358 15.84 9.93 37.15
N ASP A 359 16.41 9.90 38.36
CA ASP A 359 16.48 8.70 39.20
C ASP A 359 15.10 8.21 39.70
N TYR A 360 14.09 9.11 39.69
CA TYR A 360 12.71 8.76 40.04
C TYR A 360 11.93 8.13 38.88
N VAL A 361 12.48 8.10 37.67
CA VAL A 361 11.78 7.63 36.47
C VAL A 361 12.53 6.45 35.87
N ARG A 362 11.81 5.34 35.65
CA ARG A 362 12.34 4.18 34.94
C ARG A 362 12.77 4.57 33.51
N SER A 363 13.95 4.13 33.07
CA SER A 363 14.57 4.59 31.82
C SER A 363 13.80 4.23 30.54
N ASP A 364 13.07 3.12 30.54
CA ASP A 364 12.19 2.69 29.44
C ASP A 364 10.95 3.58 29.26
N LEU A 365 10.40 4.13 30.35
CA LEU A 365 9.29 5.09 30.29
C LEU A 365 9.69 6.39 29.55
N LEU A 366 10.99 6.73 29.53
CA LEU A 366 11.49 7.89 28.78
C LEU A 366 11.33 7.69 27.27
N LEU A 367 11.42 6.45 26.78
CA LEU A 367 11.14 6.12 25.38
C LEU A 367 9.67 6.43 25.05
N ILE A 368 8.75 6.01 25.93
CA ILE A 368 7.31 6.23 25.74
C ILE A 368 6.96 7.72 25.85
N ARG A 369 7.59 8.45 26.80
CA ARG A 369 7.39 9.90 26.97
C ARG A 369 7.88 10.70 25.77
N THR A 370 9.06 10.35 25.23
CA THR A 370 9.59 11.00 24.02
C THR A 370 8.70 10.73 22.81
N LEU A 371 8.23 9.50 22.64
CA LEU A 371 7.26 9.16 21.62
C LEU A 371 5.96 9.96 21.77
N ALA A 372 5.33 9.94 22.94
CA ALA A 372 4.07 10.64 23.19
C ALA A 372 4.18 12.15 22.95
N ARG A 373 5.28 12.78 23.41
CA ARG A 373 5.55 14.20 23.15
C ARG A 373 5.64 14.50 21.66
N ASN A 374 6.37 13.66 20.91
CA ASN A 374 6.55 13.86 19.47
C ASN A 374 5.24 13.60 18.69
N LEU A 375 4.40 12.66 19.13
CA LEU A 375 3.06 12.45 18.55
C LEU A 375 2.14 13.67 18.73
N ILE A 376 2.25 14.36 19.86
CA ILE A 376 1.52 15.63 20.09
C ILE A 376 2.08 16.72 19.18
N MET A 377 3.40 16.88 19.16
CA MET A 377 4.14 17.88 18.37
C MET A 377 4.51 17.36 16.97
N TRP A 378 3.52 16.84 16.25
CA TRP A 378 3.70 16.10 15.00
C TRP A 378 4.45 16.89 13.91
N ASP A 379 4.14 18.18 13.78
CA ASP A 379 4.67 19.00 12.70
C ASP A 379 6.17 19.30 12.88
N SER A 380 6.63 19.34 14.13
CA SER A 380 8.02 19.62 14.48
C SER A 380 9.00 18.51 14.05
N ILE A 381 8.51 17.29 13.81
CA ILE A 381 9.36 16.14 13.50
C ILE A 381 9.99 16.30 12.12
N SER A 382 11.31 16.39 12.06
CA SER A 382 12.08 16.45 10.80
C SER A 382 13.19 15.40 10.78
N PRO A 383 13.51 14.81 9.61
CA PRO A 383 14.62 13.88 9.45
C PRO A 383 15.94 14.67 9.38
N SER A 384 16.31 15.33 10.48
CA SER A 384 17.56 16.08 10.62
C SER A 384 18.29 15.70 11.90
N GLU A 385 19.62 15.66 11.87
CA GLU A 385 20.43 15.35 13.06
C GLU A 385 20.26 16.41 14.15
N THR A 386 20.17 17.67 13.72
CA THR A 386 19.89 18.83 14.58
C THR A 386 18.59 18.67 15.37
N TRP A 387 17.55 18.10 14.75
CA TRP A 387 16.28 17.87 15.44
C TRP A 387 16.41 16.79 16.50
N ILE A 388 17.15 15.70 16.23
CA ILE A 388 17.37 14.62 17.19
C ILE A 388 18.18 15.12 18.38
N GLU A 389 19.24 15.90 18.12
CA GLU A 389 20.06 16.50 19.17
C GLU A 389 19.23 17.43 20.07
N ASN A 390 18.28 18.17 19.52
CA ASN A 390 17.41 19.05 20.31
C ASN A 390 16.45 18.31 21.26
N GLN A 391 16.18 17.02 21.03
CA GLN A 391 15.34 16.21 21.92
C GLN A 391 16.08 15.74 23.18
N ILE A 392 17.42 15.72 23.15
CA ILE A 392 18.24 15.27 24.27
C ILE A 392 18.53 16.47 25.19
N PRO A 393 18.22 16.39 26.49
CA PRO A 393 18.56 17.45 27.44
C PRO A 393 20.07 17.70 27.53
N ASP A 394 20.46 18.97 27.71
CA ASP A 394 21.87 19.38 27.69
C ASP A 394 22.71 18.74 28.79
N TYR A 395 22.11 18.39 29.93
CA TYR A 395 22.83 17.68 31.01
C TYR A 395 23.23 16.26 30.60
N ILE A 396 22.45 15.59 29.74
CA ILE A 396 22.81 14.27 29.20
C ILE A 396 23.88 14.42 28.11
N LYS A 397 23.80 15.48 27.29
CA LYS A 397 24.81 15.76 26.26
C LYS A 397 26.19 16.03 26.88
N LYS A 398 26.23 16.86 27.92
CA LYS A 398 27.48 17.18 28.64
C LYS A 398 28.08 15.96 29.33
N ALA A 399 27.24 15.05 29.80
CA ALA A 399 27.72 13.80 30.40
C ALA A 399 28.47 12.92 29.39
N ASP A 400 28.14 13.00 28.10
CA ASP A 400 28.72 12.18 27.02
C ASP A 400 30.25 12.29 26.94
N SER A 401 30.81 13.49 27.12
CA SER A 401 32.26 13.71 27.13
C SER A 401 32.97 13.11 28.35
N PHE A 402 32.24 12.77 29.41
CA PHE A 402 32.77 12.15 30.64
C PHE A 402 32.40 10.66 30.73
N LEU A 403 31.67 10.10 29.76
CA LEU A 403 31.27 8.69 29.77
C LEU A 403 32.46 7.74 29.54
N ASP A 404 33.67 8.21 29.29
CA ASP A 404 34.86 7.34 29.24
C ASP A 404 35.47 7.10 30.64
N GLU A 405 35.00 7.82 31.68
CA GLU A 405 35.46 7.68 33.06
C GLU A 405 34.48 6.79 33.87
N ASP A 406 34.99 5.64 34.31
CA ASP A 406 34.27 4.46 34.81
C ASP A 406 33.65 4.60 36.23
N ASP A 407 33.10 5.76 36.57
CA ASP A 407 32.66 6.07 37.95
C ASP A 407 31.28 5.50 38.33
N GLY A 408 30.58 4.81 37.43
CA GLY A 408 29.31 4.13 37.69
C GLY A 408 28.10 5.03 38.02
N SER A 409 28.33 6.29 38.39
CA SER A 409 27.31 7.31 38.65
C SER A 409 26.64 7.83 37.37
N LEU A 410 27.22 7.56 36.19
CA LEU A 410 26.71 7.99 34.89
C LEU A 410 25.83 6.92 34.19
N GLU A 411 25.60 5.76 34.78
CA GLU A 411 24.86 4.66 34.13
C GLU A 411 23.39 5.00 33.87
N SER A 412 22.71 5.63 34.84
CA SER A 412 21.33 6.11 34.66
C SER A 412 21.23 7.09 33.49
N LEU A 413 22.25 7.94 33.31
CA LEU A 413 22.33 8.89 32.19
C LEU A 413 22.51 8.17 30.85
N ARG A 414 23.36 7.13 30.81
CA ARG A 414 23.53 6.28 29.61
C ARG A 414 22.23 5.61 29.21
N HIS A 415 21.54 4.97 30.16
CA HIS A 415 20.26 4.28 29.90
C HIS A 415 19.18 5.23 29.43
N ALA A 416 19.10 6.42 30.06
CA ALA A 416 18.17 7.45 29.65
C ALA A 416 18.43 7.90 28.20
N ARG A 417 19.71 8.14 27.85
CA ARG A 417 20.09 8.53 26.49
C ARG A 417 19.69 7.49 25.45
N TYR A 418 19.99 6.21 25.68
CA TYR A 418 19.66 5.14 24.74
C TYR A 418 18.15 5.04 24.49
N ASN A 419 17.34 5.09 25.55
CA ASN A 419 15.88 5.03 25.44
C ASN A 419 15.28 6.29 24.78
N ILE A 420 15.82 7.48 25.05
CA ILE A 420 15.41 8.72 24.37
C ILE A 420 15.72 8.63 22.87
N LEU A 421 16.92 8.19 22.49
CA LEU A 421 17.30 8.00 21.09
C LEU A 421 16.40 6.99 20.37
N ALA A 422 16.10 5.85 21.02
CA ALA A 422 15.18 4.86 20.47
C ALA A 422 13.75 5.42 20.29
N GLY A 423 13.26 6.23 21.23
CA GLY A 423 11.94 6.86 21.14
C GLY A 423 11.86 7.93 20.06
N VAL A 424 12.95 8.67 19.85
CA VAL A 424 13.08 9.61 18.72
C VAL A 424 13.05 8.87 17.38
N CYS A 425 13.82 7.79 17.23
CA CYS A 425 13.79 6.94 16.03
C CYS A 425 12.39 6.36 15.77
N LEU A 426 11.69 5.92 16.82
CA LEU A 426 10.32 5.40 16.70
C LEU A 426 9.31 6.48 16.27
N SER A 427 9.43 7.69 16.81
CA SER A 427 8.59 8.81 16.37
C SER A 427 8.85 9.22 14.92
N LEU A 428 10.12 9.17 14.47
CA LEU A 428 10.48 9.42 13.08
C LEU A 428 9.90 8.34 12.16
N ALA A 429 9.96 7.08 12.57
CA ALA A 429 9.42 5.96 11.81
C ALA A 429 7.91 6.01 11.65
N ILE A 430 7.17 6.39 12.71
CA ILE A 430 5.72 6.52 12.66
C ILE A 430 5.29 7.69 11.75
N LYS A 431 6.02 8.82 11.77
CA LYS A 431 5.72 9.95 10.86
C LYS A 431 5.97 9.62 9.40
N TYR A 432 7.06 8.92 9.10
CA TYR A 432 7.47 8.57 7.75
C TYR A 432 7.10 7.14 7.37
N ALA A 433 6.09 6.55 8.02
CA ALA A 433 5.65 5.18 7.78
C ALA A 433 5.21 5.01 6.32
N GLY A 434 5.79 4.03 5.63
CA GLY A 434 5.47 3.74 4.22
C GLY A 434 5.78 4.84 3.21
N SER A 435 6.55 5.88 3.60
CA SER A 435 6.87 7.01 2.72
C SER A 435 8.10 6.79 1.83
N SER A 436 8.91 5.77 2.14
CA SER A 436 10.19 5.51 1.46
C SER A 436 11.17 6.70 1.44
N ASN A 437 11.12 7.56 2.48
CA ASN A 437 11.99 8.73 2.56
C ASN A 437 13.45 8.35 2.85
N ALA A 438 14.35 8.66 1.91
CA ALA A 438 15.78 8.36 1.98
C ALA A 438 16.51 9.09 3.14
N ALA A 439 16.08 10.29 3.51
CA ALA A 439 16.72 11.03 4.60
C ALA A 439 16.44 10.36 5.96
N ALA A 440 15.18 9.97 6.19
CA ALA A 440 14.77 9.28 7.41
C ALA A 440 15.44 7.91 7.53
N SER A 441 15.47 7.12 6.45
CA SER A 441 16.11 5.80 6.45
C SER A 441 17.61 5.89 6.73
N LYS A 442 18.32 6.87 6.16
CA LYS A 442 19.75 7.09 6.39
C LYS A 442 20.08 7.41 7.86
N ILE A 443 19.28 8.26 8.50
CA ILE A 443 19.45 8.60 9.92
C ILE A 443 19.21 7.38 10.81
N ILE A 444 18.13 6.64 10.58
CA ILE A 444 17.82 5.42 11.34
C ILE A 444 18.94 4.38 11.16
N MET A 445 19.47 4.21 9.94
CA MET A 445 20.62 3.33 9.69
C MET A 445 21.87 3.75 10.47
N LYS A 446 22.16 5.06 10.58
CA LYS A 446 23.27 5.58 11.40
C LYS A 446 23.10 5.20 12.89
N TYR A 447 21.90 5.31 13.44
CA TYR A 447 21.63 4.90 14.83
C TYR A 447 21.62 3.39 15.02
N LEU A 448 21.20 2.63 14.00
CA LEU A 448 21.32 1.16 14.02
C LEU A 448 22.79 0.73 14.10
N ASP A 449 23.67 1.36 13.33
CA ASP A 449 25.13 1.15 13.39
C ASP A 449 25.70 1.50 14.77
N PHE A 450 25.25 2.61 15.36
CA PHE A 450 25.61 3.00 16.72
C PHE A 450 25.22 1.93 17.75
N PHE A 451 23.95 1.53 17.82
CA PHE A 451 23.49 0.51 18.78
C PHE A 451 24.13 -0.86 18.53
N GLN A 452 24.42 -1.20 17.27
CA GLN A 452 25.12 -2.43 16.94
C GLN A 452 26.55 -2.44 17.51
N ARG A 453 27.28 -1.32 17.42
CA ARG A 453 28.60 -1.16 18.02
C ARG A 453 28.55 -1.29 19.54
N GLU A 454 27.63 -0.58 20.18
CA GLU A 454 27.42 -0.63 21.64
C GLU A 454 27.08 -2.05 22.13
N SER A 455 26.25 -2.79 21.36
CA SER A 455 25.91 -4.18 21.68
C SER A 455 27.08 -5.16 21.47
N GLY A 456 28.11 -4.76 20.73
CA GLY A 456 29.28 -5.58 20.41
C GLY A 456 30.28 -5.70 21.57
N PHE A 457 30.30 -4.74 22.49
CA PHE A 457 31.23 -4.75 23.61
C PHE A 457 31.02 -5.97 24.54
N PRO A 458 32.09 -6.62 25.00
CA PRO A 458 31.99 -7.72 25.96
C PRO A 458 31.42 -7.18 27.28
N ALA A 459 30.51 -7.94 27.89
CA ALA A 459 29.89 -7.58 29.15
C ALA A 459 30.20 -8.67 30.19
N ILE A 460 31.18 -8.39 31.04
CA ILE A 460 31.66 -9.30 32.09
C ILE A 460 30.96 -8.95 33.40
N SER A 461 30.91 -7.66 33.74
CA SER A 461 30.28 -7.18 34.96
C SER A 461 28.75 -7.25 34.89
N PHE A 462 28.09 -7.30 36.05
CA PHE A 462 26.62 -7.25 36.12
C PHE A 462 26.06 -5.95 35.51
N ARG A 463 26.75 -4.83 35.73
CA ARG A 463 26.37 -3.52 35.19
C ARG A 463 26.47 -3.48 33.67
N GLU A 464 27.58 -3.95 33.11
CA GLU A 464 27.73 -4.06 31.65
C GLU A 464 26.65 -4.97 31.03
N LYS A 465 26.28 -6.06 31.72
CA LYS A 465 25.19 -6.94 31.25
C LYS A 465 23.85 -6.21 31.23
N LEU A 466 23.56 -5.36 32.22
CA LEU A 466 22.36 -4.53 32.26
C LEU A 466 22.37 -3.51 31.11
N ASN A 467 23.49 -2.79 30.91
CA ASN A 467 23.66 -1.84 29.80
C ASN A 467 23.41 -2.53 28.46
N LYS A 468 23.98 -3.72 28.29
CA LYS A 468 23.83 -4.52 27.09
C LYS A 468 22.39 -4.96 26.86
N SER A 469 21.63 -5.23 27.92
CA SER A 469 20.20 -5.55 27.82
C SER A 469 19.39 -4.33 27.33
N VAL A 470 19.65 -3.15 27.89
CA VAL A 470 18.96 -1.90 27.50
C VAL A 470 19.28 -1.52 26.05
N VAL A 471 20.56 -1.56 25.68
CA VAL A 471 21.03 -1.31 24.31
C VAL A 471 20.36 -2.26 23.31
N ARG A 472 20.18 -3.54 23.67
CA ARG A 472 19.49 -4.51 22.81
C ARG A 472 18.02 -4.21 22.64
N SER A 473 17.31 -3.88 23.72
CA SER A 473 15.91 -3.47 23.62
C SER A 473 15.76 -2.24 22.71
N CYS A 474 16.65 -1.26 22.84
CA CYS A 474 16.68 -0.09 21.94
C CYS A 474 17.02 -0.48 20.49
N PHE A 475 17.97 -1.38 20.30
CA PHE A 475 18.34 -1.92 18.98
C PHE A 475 17.14 -2.60 18.30
N ASP A 476 16.38 -3.42 19.02
CA ASP A 476 15.20 -4.12 18.49
C ASP A 476 14.11 -3.13 18.05
N VAL A 477 13.93 -2.01 18.78
CA VAL A 477 13.03 -0.92 18.38
C VAL A 477 13.54 -0.22 17.11
N VAL A 478 14.82 0.13 17.04
CA VAL A 478 15.40 0.80 15.86
C VAL A 478 15.35 -0.09 14.62
N VAL A 479 15.49 -1.41 14.79
CA VAL A 479 15.31 -2.38 13.70
C VAL A 479 13.89 -2.33 13.15
N THR A 480 12.86 -2.37 14.00
CA THR A 480 11.47 -2.28 13.52
C THR A 480 11.15 -0.94 12.89
N CYS A 481 11.72 0.16 13.40
CA CYS A 481 11.61 1.50 12.80
C CYS A 481 12.06 1.52 11.33
N LEU A 482 13.17 0.85 11.02
CA LEU A 482 13.70 0.78 9.66
C LEU A 482 12.74 0.06 8.71
N GLY A 483 12.14 -1.05 9.15
CA GLY A 483 11.13 -1.78 8.39
C GLY A 483 9.86 -0.97 8.14
N VAL A 484 9.44 -0.13 9.10
CA VAL A 484 8.21 0.68 8.99
C VAL A 484 8.36 1.84 7.99
N VAL A 485 9.50 2.53 7.97
CA VAL A 485 9.74 3.63 7.01
C VAL A 485 9.75 3.13 5.57
N MET A 486 10.33 1.95 5.36
CA MET A 486 10.54 1.35 4.04
C MET A 486 9.56 0.20 3.78
N ALA A 487 8.37 0.28 4.39
CA ALA A 487 7.38 -0.77 4.31
C ALA A 487 6.90 -0.99 2.87
N GLY A 488 6.97 -2.24 2.41
CA GLY A 488 6.52 -2.68 1.09
C GLY A 488 7.51 -2.46 -0.07
N THR A 489 8.60 -1.71 0.12
CA THR A 489 9.51 -1.35 -0.99
C THR A 489 10.49 -2.46 -1.38
N GLY A 490 10.80 -3.38 -0.46
CA GLY A 490 11.77 -4.44 -0.73
C GLY A 490 13.22 -3.96 -0.91
N ASP A 491 13.61 -2.81 -0.33
CA ASP A 491 14.95 -2.25 -0.50
C ASP A 491 16.08 -3.23 -0.11
N ILE A 492 16.96 -3.49 -1.08
CA ILE A 492 18.10 -4.39 -0.97
C ILE A 492 19.12 -3.89 0.05
N ALA A 493 19.31 -2.57 0.16
CA ALA A 493 20.28 -2.00 1.09
C ALA A 493 19.91 -2.38 2.53
N ILE A 494 18.63 -2.26 2.89
CA ILE A 494 18.10 -2.60 4.20
C ILE A 494 18.06 -4.11 4.40
N LEU A 495 17.66 -4.88 3.39
CA LEU A 495 17.67 -6.34 3.46
C LEU A 495 19.06 -6.89 3.82
N ARG A 496 20.13 -6.35 3.21
CA ARG A 496 21.52 -6.74 3.53
C ARG A 496 21.90 -6.45 4.98
N ARG A 497 21.26 -5.46 5.62
CA ARG A 497 21.47 -5.13 7.04
C ARG A 497 20.64 -6.01 7.96
N LEU A 498 19.38 -6.31 7.60
CA LEU A 498 18.44 -7.10 8.41
C LEU A 498 18.72 -8.60 8.35
N HIS A 499 19.10 -9.13 7.18
CA HIS A 499 19.27 -10.58 6.98
C HIS A 499 20.30 -11.21 7.92
N PRO A 500 21.52 -10.65 8.11
CA PRO A 500 22.49 -11.17 9.07
C PRO A 500 22.01 -11.14 10.53
N LEU A 501 21.05 -10.27 10.87
CA LEU A 501 20.47 -10.21 12.22
C LEU A 501 19.67 -11.48 12.54
N THR A 502 19.08 -12.10 11.52
CA THR A 502 18.29 -13.32 11.68
C THR A 502 19.13 -14.53 12.08
N ASP A 503 20.44 -14.52 11.77
CA ASP A 503 21.36 -15.63 12.06
C ASP A 503 22.13 -15.45 13.37
N ARG A 504 21.87 -14.36 14.10
CA ARG A 504 22.42 -14.15 15.44
C ARG A 504 21.78 -15.11 16.45
N ILE A 505 22.40 -16.27 16.63
CA ILE A 505 21.96 -17.30 17.58
C ILE A 505 22.93 -17.29 18.75
N ALA A 506 22.58 -16.54 19.79
CA ALA A 506 23.37 -16.47 21.02
C ALA A 506 22.46 -16.54 22.25
N ALA A 507 22.98 -17.03 23.37
CA ALA A 507 22.20 -17.24 24.60
C ALA A 507 21.55 -15.96 25.16
N HIS A 508 22.05 -14.79 24.76
CA HIS A 508 21.55 -13.48 25.19
C HIS A 508 20.51 -12.88 24.23
N VAL A 509 20.23 -13.51 23.09
CA VAL A 509 19.21 -13.09 22.13
C VAL A 509 17.90 -13.72 22.55
N SER A 510 16.92 -12.89 22.89
CA SER A 510 15.61 -13.35 23.36
C SER A 510 14.68 -13.68 22.20
N TYR A 511 13.55 -14.32 22.52
CA TYR A 511 12.46 -14.53 21.58
C TYR A 511 11.99 -13.21 20.94
N GLY A 512 11.85 -12.15 21.74
CA GLY A 512 11.43 -10.83 21.32
C GLY A 512 12.37 -10.15 20.34
N SER A 513 13.69 -10.29 20.50
CA SER A 513 14.65 -9.76 19.52
C SER A 513 14.48 -10.43 18.15
N HIS A 514 14.24 -11.74 18.11
CA HIS A 514 13.90 -12.42 16.86
C HIS A 514 12.55 -11.94 16.32
N MET A 515 11.53 -11.76 17.16
CA MET A 515 10.24 -11.21 16.74
C MET A 515 10.39 -9.83 16.09
N ALA A 516 11.17 -8.91 16.68
CA ALA A 516 11.42 -7.58 16.14
C ALA A 516 12.10 -7.63 14.76
N VAL A 517 13.12 -8.47 14.59
CA VAL A 517 13.80 -8.66 13.29
C VAL A 517 12.85 -9.26 12.25
N GLN A 518 12.06 -10.27 12.62
CA GLN A 518 11.08 -10.90 11.70
C GLN A 518 9.95 -9.94 11.33
N MET A 519 9.48 -9.11 12.26
CA MET A 519 8.51 -8.05 11.97
C MET A 519 9.09 -7.03 11.00
N SER A 520 10.32 -6.56 11.22
CA SER A 520 10.99 -5.61 10.32
C SER A 520 11.17 -6.20 8.90
N LEU A 521 11.56 -7.47 8.79
CA LEU A 521 11.70 -8.15 7.51
C LEU A 521 10.34 -8.31 6.81
N GLY A 522 9.30 -8.64 7.60
CA GLY A 522 7.92 -8.69 7.14
C GLY A 522 7.46 -7.34 6.59
N PHE A 523 7.69 -6.24 7.32
CA PHE A 523 7.29 -4.90 6.89
C PHE A 523 7.98 -4.48 5.59
N LEU A 524 9.27 -4.78 5.43
CA LEU A 524 10.00 -4.52 4.19
C LEU A 524 9.34 -5.16 2.96
N PHE A 525 8.77 -6.35 3.13
CA PHE A 525 8.06 -7.12 2.09
C PHE A 525 6.58 -7.29 2.41
N LEU A 526 5.93 -6.23 2.88
CA LEU A 526 4.52 -6.24 3.25
C LEU A 526 3.67 -6.76 2.08
N GLY A 527 2.88 -7.81 2.32
CA GLY A 527 2.06 -8.47 1.29
C GLY A 527 2.84 -8.97 0.08
N ALA A 528 4.06 -9.48 0.29
CA ALA A 528 4.98 -9.96 -0.72
C ALA A 528 5.33 -8.93 -1.80
N GLY A 529 5.28 -7.63 -1.45
CA GLY A 529 5.55 -6.54 -2.38
C GLY A 529 4.39 -6.28 -3.35
N SER A 530 3.15 -6.66 -3.02
CA SER A 530 1.93 -6.38 -3.81
C SER A 530 1.50 -4.91 -3.84
N GLY A 531 2.41 -3.99 -3.46
CA GLY A 531 2.18 -2.55 -3.37
C GLY A 531 1.43 -2.11 -2.12
N LEU A 532 1.40 -2.95 -1.08
CA LEU A 532 0.85 -2.59 0.23
C LEU A 532 1.87 -1.78 1.02
N THR A 533 1.41 -0.73 1.70
CA THR A 533 2.24 0.08 2.59
C THR A 533 1.44 0.59 3.78
N PHE A 534 2.08 1.32 4.68
CA PHE A 534 1.43 1.93 5.84
C PHE A 534 0.87 3.32 5.54
N GLY A 535 -0.29 3.61 6.12
CA GLY A 535 -0.89 4.94 6.15
C GLY A 535 -0.42 5.78 7.33
N THR A 536 -0.60 7.10 7.23
CA THR A 536 -0.27 8.05 8.31
C THR A 536 -1.50 8.72 8.95
N SER A 537 -2.72 8.23 8.64
CA SER A 537 -3.95 8.70 9.27
C SER A 537 -3.92 8.53 10.81
N ASN A 538 -4.78 9.25 11.53
CA ASN A 538 -4.78 9.19 13.00
C ASN A 538 -5.05 7.77 13.51
N THR A 539 -5.92 7.02 12.82
CA THR A 539 -6.25 5.63 13.17
C THR A 539 -5.09 4.70 12.86
N CYS A 540 -4.42 4.87 11.71
CA CYS A 540 -3.22 4.12 11.33
C CYS A 540 -2.09 4.35 12.34
N VAL A 541 -1.86 5.61 12.75
CA VAL A 541 -0.84 5.96 13.76
C VAL A 541 -1.15 5.29 15.10
N ALA A 542 -2.40 5.35 15.58
CA ALA A 542 -2.79 4.68 16.83
C ALA A 542 -2.58 3.16 16.76
N ALA A 543 -2.93 2.53 15.64
CA ALA A 543 -2.72 1.11 15.42
C ALA A 543 -1.23 0.72 15.37
N LEU A 544 -0.39 1.54 14.72
CA LEU A 544 1.07 1.35 14.69
C LEU A 544 1.68 1.50 16.08
N VAL A 545 1.25 2.48 16.89
CA VAL A 545 1.72 2.64 18.27
C VAL A 545 1.39 1.41 19.12
N CYS A 546 0.20 0.81 18.96
CA CYS A 546 -0.13 -0.46 19.59
C CYS A 546 0.77 -1.59 19.12
N ALA A 547 0.93 -1.77 17.81
CA ALA A 547 1.68 -2.90 17.25
C ALA A 547 3.20 -2.80 17.50
N LEU A 548 3.74 -1.59 17.59
CA LEU A 548 5.17 -1.29 17.72
C LEU A 548 5.57 -0.92 19.16
N TYR A 549 4.76 -1.25 20.17
CA TYR A 549 5.10 -0.99 21.57
C TYR A 549 6.53 -1.45 21.89
N PRO A 550 7.40 -0.61 22.48
CA PRO A 550 8.86 -0.80 22.45
C PRO A 550 9.39 -1.99 23.27
N ARG A 551 8.57 -2.60 24.14
CA ARG A 551 8.97 -3.76 24.95
C ARG A 551 8.59 -5.07 24.25
N PHE A 552 9.59 -5.77 23.73
CA PHE A 552 9.42 -7.11 23.17
C PHE A 552 9.46 -8.21 24.26
N PRO A 553 8.77 -9.35 24.05
CA PRO A 553 8.69 -10.44 25.02
C PRO A 553 10.03 -11.16 25.19
N MET A 554 10.37 -11.59 26.41
CA MET A 554 11.63 -12.32 26.65
C MET A 554 11.53 -13.80 26.25
N SER A 555 10.41 -14.44 26.58
CA SER A 555 10.05 -15.83 26.23
C SER A 555 8.79 -15.86 25.36
N ALA A 556 8.47 -17.03 24.78
CA ALA A 556 7.29 -17.19 23.93
C ALA A 556 5.96 -16.97 24.68
N ASP A 557 5.91 -17.22 25.99
CA ASP A 557 4.71 -17.04 26.83
C ASP A 557 4.61 -15.68 27.54
N ASP A 558 5.61 -14.80 27.35
CA ASP A 558 5.70 -13.55 28.09
C ASP A 558 4.70 -12.51 27.54
N ASN A 559 3.70 -12.18 28.35
CA ASN A 559 2.72 -11.11 28.10
C ASN A 559 2.70 -10.05 29.20
N ARG A 560 3.76 -9.97 30.03
CA ARG A 560 3.73 -9.16 31.25
C ARG A 560 3.51 -7.68 30.98
N CYS A 561 4.22 -7.13 29.99
CA CYS A 561 4.24 -5.69 29.69
C CYS A 561 3.29 -5.31 28.54
N HIS A 562 3.00 -6.26 27.64
CA HIS A 562 2.22 -6.03 26.43
C HIS A 562 1.71 -7.36 25.90
N LEU A 563 0.43 -7.42 25.53
CA LEU A 563 -0.17 -8.63 24.99
C LEU A 563 0.35 -8.88 23.57
N GLN A 564 0.89 -10.08 23.30
CA GLN A 564 1.47 -10.40 21.99
C GLN A 564 0.47 -10.32 20.83
N ALA A 565 -0.83 -10.52 21.06
CA ALA A 565 -1.87 -10.36 20.03
C ALA A 565 -1.93 -8.94 19.44
N PHE A 566 -1.61 -7.91 20.22
CA PHE A 566 -1.64 -6.52 19.75
C PHE A 566 -0.59 -6.23 18.67
N ARG A 567 0.44 -7.08 18.56
CA ARG A 567 1.45 -7.00 17.50
C ARG A 567 0.86 -7.11 16.11
N HIS A 568 -0.32 -7.71 15.93
CA HIS A 568 -0.97 -7.83 14.61
C HIS A 568 -1.89 -6.65 14.26
N LEU A 569 -2.04 -5.65 15.14
CA LEU A 569 -2.85 -4.46 14.85
C LEU A 569 -2.27 -3.56 13.75
N TRP A 570 -1.02 -3.79 13.31
CA TRP A 570 -0.46 -3.12 12.14
C TRP A 570 -1.34 -3.32 10.89
N VAL A 571 -2.16 -4.38 10.83
CA VAL A 571 -3.10 -4.63 9.72
C VAL A 571 -4.06 -3.46 9.51
N ILE A 572 -4.51 -2.82 10.59
CA ILE A 572 -5.41 -1.65 10.54
C ILE A 572 -4.71 -0.45 9.89
N ALA A 573 -3.38 -0.38 9.98
CA ALA A 573 -2.57 0.68 9.40
C ALA A 573 -2.21 0.46 7.92
N VAL A 574 -2.55 -0.69 7.33
CA VAL A 574 -2.19 -1.00 5.94
C VAL A 574 -3.15 -0.31 4.97
N GLU A 575 -2.57 0.42 4.02
CA GLU A 575 -3.30 1.07 2.94
C GLU A 575 -3.01 0.38 1.60
N LYS A 576 -4.06 -0.15 0.96
CA LYS A 576 -3.98 -0.76 -0.37
C LYS A 576 -3.92 0.27 -1.50
N ARG A 577 -4.51 1.45 -1.27
CA ARG A 577 -4.76 2.49 -2.29
C ARG A 577 -3.50 3.12 -2.87
N ARG A 578 -2.37 2.98 -2.18
CA ARG A 578 -1.07 3.51 -2.63
C ARG A 578 -0.35 2.60 -3.64
N SER A 579 -0.85 1.39 -3.89
CA SER A 579 -0.31 0.52 -4.93
C SER A 579 -0.64 1.10 -6.29
N PHE A 580 0.37 1.39 -7.11
CA PHE A 580 0.20 1.84 -8.48
C PHE A 580 0.76 0.80 -9.43
N VAL A 581 -0.14 0.03 -10.06
CA VAL A 581 0.19 -1.03 -11.02
C VAL A 581 -0.38 -0.67 -12.37
N VAL A 582 0.51 -0.46 -13.34
CA VAL A 582 0.11 -0.22 -14.71
C VAL A 582 0.00 -1.53 -15.47
N ARG A 583 -1.12 -1.74 -16.16
CA ARG A 583 -1.31 -2.85 -17.10
C ARG A 583 -1.45 -2.32 -18.53
N ASP A 584 -0.87 -3.08 -19.44
CA ASP A 584 -0.99 -2.83 -20.86
C ASP A 584 -2.38 -3.25 -21.36
N VAL A 585 -3.07 -2.41 -22.15
CA VAL A 585 -4.42 -2.69 -22.70
C VAL A 585 -4.45 -3.97 -23.52
N GLY A 586 -3.47 -4.15 -24.42
CA GLY A 586 -3.48 -5.26 -25.37
C GLY A 586 -3.26 -6.59 -24.67
N THR A 587 -2.21 -6.68 -23.84
CA THR A 587 -1.82 -7.94 -23.19
C THR A 587 -2.50 -8.17 -21.84
N ARG A 588 -3.02 -7.12 -21.19
CA ARG A 588 -3.50 -7.11 -19.79
C ARG A 588 -2.44 -7.51 -18.77
N ILE A 589 -1.16 -7.50 -19.16
CA ILE A 589 -0.02 -7.82 -18.29
C ILE A 589 0.48 -6.53 -17.64
N ALA A 590 0.94 -6.62 -16.39
CA ALA A 590 1.59 -5.51 -15.71
C ALA A 590 2.88 -5.11 -16.43
N CYS A 591 3.10 -3.81 -16.62
CA CYS A 591 4.25 -3.28 -17.36
C CYS A 591 4.98 -2.22 -16.55
N SER A 592 6.28 -2.07 -16.84
CA SER A 592 7.12 -1.11 -16.16
C SER A 592 7.22 0.19 -16.94
N ILE A 593 6.83 1.31 -16.31
CA ILE A 593 6.75 2.63 -16.96
C ILE A 593 7.26 3.71 -15.99
N PRO A 594 8.14 4.62 -16.44
CA PRO A 594 8.49 5.81 -15.68
C PRO A 594 7.29 6.78 -15.56
N ILE A 595 7.04 7.25 -14.35
CA ILE A 595 5.98 8.21 -14.00
C ILE A 595 6.57 9.41 -13.26
N LEU A 596 5.91 10.55 -13.38
CA LEU A 596 6.19 11.77 -12.65
C LEU A 596 5.01 12.06 -11.72
N VAL A 597 5.28 12.20 -10.43
CA VAL A 597 4.28 12.49 -9.40
C VAL A 597 4.52 13.91 -8.90
N SER A 598 3.51 14.78 -9.03
CA SER A 598 3.53 16.11 -8.41
C SER A 598 2.91 16.04 -7.01
N ILE A 599 3.59 16.65 -6.04
CA ILE A 599 3.16 16.71 -4.64
C ILE A 599 2.70 18.13 -4.35
N LYS A 600 1.59 18.29 -3.62
CA LYS A 600 1.05 19.58 -3.22
C LYS A 600 2.10 20.39 -2.46
N GLY A 601 2.44 21.57 -2.99
CA GLY A 601 3.42 22.48 -2.39
C GLY A 601 4.89 22.14 -2.63
N ALA A 602 5.20 21.06 -3.34
CA ALA A 602 6.57 20.77 -3.77
C ALA A 602 6.83 21.38 -5.17
N VAL A 603 7.97 22.06 -5.33
CA VAL A 603 8.38 22.64 -6.61
C VAL A 603 8.94 21.56 -7.56
N GLN A 604 9.44 20.46 -7.02
CA GLN A 604 10.06 19.37 -7.78
C GLN A 604 9.11 18.18 -7.88
N GLU A 605 8.92 17.68 -9.10
CA GLU A 605 8.21 16.43 -9.36
C GLU A 605 9.09 15.22 -9.03
N LEU A 606 8.47 14.19 -8.49
CA LEU A 606 9.14 12.96 -8.11
C LEU A 606 9.06 11.95 -9.27
N GLU A 607 10.22 11.54 -9.79
CA GLU A 607 10.31 10.52 -10.82
C GLU A 607 10.32 9.11 -10.19
N MET A 608 9.37 8.27 -10.59
CA MET A 608 9.22 6.90 -10.10
C MET A 608 9.06 5.93 -11.28
N ILE A 609 9.21 4.63 -11.03
CA ILE A 609 9.00 3.60 -12.05
C ILE A 609 7.88 2.68 -11.56
N ALA A 610 6.75 2.69 -12.25
CA ALA A 610 5.67 1.73 -12.00
C ALA A 610 6.11 0.30 -12.40
N PRO A 611 5.59 -0.77 -11.79
CA PRO A 611 4.73 -0.77 -10.59
C PRO A 611 5.46 -0.27 -9.35
N CYS A 612 4.84 0.65 -8.61
CA CYS A 612 5.45 1.28 -7.44
C CYS A 612 4.43 1.62 -6.36
N ILE A 613 4.93 2.00 -5.18
CA ILE A 613 4.13 2.50 -4.06
C ILE A 613 4.17 4.02 -4.11
N LEU A 614 2.99 4.63 -4.21
CA LEU A 614 2.84 6.08 -4.21
C LEU A 614 3.01 6.66 -2.80
N PRO A 615 3.44 7.92 -2.68
CA PRO A 615 3.35 8.67 -1.44
C PRO A 615 1.89 8.91 -1.04
N ASP A 616 1.66 9.69 0.02
CA ASP A 616 0.32 9.88 0.55
C ASP A 616 -0.64 10.48 -0.47
N LEU A 617 -1.76 9.80 -0.74
CA LEU A 617 -2.71 10.24 -1.78
C LEU A 617 -3.30 11.61 -1.45
N GLU A 618 -3.43 11.96 -0.17
CA GLU A 618 -3.85 13.30 0.25
C GLU A 618 -2.85 14.39 -0.16
N THR A 619 -1.56 14.04 -0.21
CA THR A 619 -0.45 14.94 -0.58
C THR A 619 -0.17 14.96 -2.08
N VAL A 620 -0.57 13.94 -2.83
CA VAL A 620 -0.39 13.90 -4.30
C VAL A 620 -1.39 14.82 -4.97
N ASP A 621 -0.94 15.54 -5.99
CA ASP A 621 -1.76 16.42 -6.81
C ASP A 621 -2.09 15.75 -8.15
N CYS A 622 -1.05 15.45 -8.96
CA CYS A 622 -1.21 14.74 -10.23
C CYS A 622 -0.13 13.67 -10.47
N ILE A 623 -0.48 12.67 -11.29
CA ILE A 623 0.43 11.61 -11.75
C ILE A 623 0.46 11.65 -13.27
N ARG A 624 1.66 11.73 -13.86
CA ARG A 624 1.89 11.82 -15.31
C ARG A 624 2.80 10.70 -15.78
N ILE A 625 2.55 10.21 -16.99
CA ILE A 625 3.42 9.22 -17.62
C ILE A 625 4.61 9.93 -18.29
N ASN A 626 5.83 9.49 -17.99
CA ASN A 626 7.07 10.03 -18.56
C ASN A 626 7.69 9.06 -19.58
N SER A 627 6.88 8.55 -20.51
CA SER A 627 7.33 7.60 -21.53
C SER A 627 6.74 7.92 -22.89
N ASN A 628 7.58 7.89 -23.92
CA ASN A 628 7.15 8.02 -25.32
C ASN A 628 6.52 6.73 -25.88
N ARG A 629 6.58 5.62 -25.13
CA ARG A 629 6.05 4.31 -25.53
C ARG A 629 4.54 4.17 -25.27
N TYR A 630 3.99 5.03 -24.42
CA TYR A 630 2.59 5.00 -24.03
C TYR A 630 1.99 6.38 -24.22
N LEU A 631 0.67 6.43 -24.40
CA LEU A 631 -0.04 7.70 -24.50
C LEU A 631 0.22 8.53 -23.22
N PRO A 632 0.56 9.82 -23.35
CA PRO A 632 0.71 10.67 -22.17
C PRO A 632 -0.66 10.84 -21.52
N LEU A 633 -0.82 10.20 -20.36
CA LEU A 633 -1.99 10.33 -19.49
C LEU A 633 -1.59 11.11 -18.25
N THR A 634 -2.45 12.03 -17.84
CA THR A 634 -2.35 12.74 -16.55
C THR A 634 -3.57 12.37 -15.72
N LEU A 635 -3.32 11.88 -14.50
CA LEU A 635 -4.34 11.57 -13.51
C LEU A 635 -4.30 12.65 -12.43
N GLU A 636 -5.39 13.40 -12.29
CA GLU A 636 -5.54 14.40 -11.24
C GLU A 636 -6.33 13.79 -10.07
N ILE A 637 -5.71 13.70 -8.90
CA ILE A 637 -6.32 13.04 -7.74
C ILE A 637 -7.29 13.96 -7.00
N GLY A 638 -7.28 15.27 -7.29
CA GLY A 638 -8.10 16.30 -6.62
C GLY A 638 -9.61 16.25 -6.91
N ASN A 639 -10.06 15.63 -8.01
CA ASN A 639 -11.47 15.58 -8.38
C ASN A 639 -12.12 14.26 -7.91
N ASN A 640 -13.08 14.38 -7.00
CA ASN A 640 -13.70 13.26 -6.25
C ASN A 640 -14.39 12.19 -7.12
N GLU A 641 -14.61 12.41 -8.41
CA GLU A 641 -15.36 11.51 -9.29
C GLU A 641 -14.57 10.26 -9.74
N ASP A 642 -13.24 10.35 -9.87
CA ASP A 642 -12.42 9.22 -10.31
C ASP A 642 -11.91 8.36 -9.13
N GLN A 643 -11.91 8.92 -7.91
CA GLN A 643 -11.59 8.18 -6.68
C GLN A 643 -12.67 7.13 -6.30
N GLN A 644 -13.93 7.33 -6.72
CA GLN A 644 -15.01 6.37 -6.47
C GLN A 644 -15.03 5.18 -7.44
N LYS A 645 -14.38 5.30 -8.61
CA LYS A 645 -14.48 4.29 -9.68
C LYS A 645 -13.52 3.11 -9.51
N ASP A 646 -12.49 3.22 -8.68
CA ASP A 646 -11.52 2.15 -8.47
C ASP A 646 -11.15 1.93 -6.99
N PRO A 647 -12.01 1.22 -6.23
CA PRO A 647 -11.74 0.88 -4.83
C PRO A 647 -10.50 0.00 -4.64
N ASN A 648 -10.02 -0.66 -5.70
CA ASN A 648 -8.99 -1.69 -5.65
C ASN A 648 -7.60 -1.19 -6.09
N GLY A 649 -7.46 0.08 -6.49
CA GLY A 649 -6.19 0.67 -6.93
C GLY A 649 -5.63 0.05 -8.23
N ASN A 650 -6.49 -0.52 -9.07
CA ASN A 650 -6.15 -1.00 -10.41
C ASN A 650 -6.32 0.09 -11.49
N LEU A 651 -5.88 1.32 -11.21
CA LEU A 651 -5.97 2.44 -12.15
C LEU A 651 -4.78 2.34 -13.10
N GLY A 652 -5.01 1.77 -14.28
CA GLY A 652 -3.97 1.65 -15.28
C GLY A 652 -4.31 0.63 -16.34
N ILE A 653 -5.36 0.88 -17.12
CA ILE A 653 -5.53 0.25 -18.43
C ILE A 653 -4.95 1.25 -19.43
N MET A 654 -3.69 1.07 -19.82
CA MET A 654 -3.00 2.01 -20.72
C MET A 654 -2.86 1.43 -22.12
N SER A 655 -3.36 2.17 -23.12
CA SER A 655 -3.12 1.82 -24.52
C SER A 655 -1.72 2.26 -24.91
N ARG A 656 -1.00 1.38 -25.60
CA ARG A 656 0.31 1.70 -26.14
C ARG A 656 0.16 2.72 -27.26
N THR A 657 1.13 3.61 -27.35
CA THR A 657 1.45 4.31 -28.59
C THR A 657 2.59 3.58 -29.28
N PHE A 658 2.64 3.66 -30.60
CA PHE A 658 3.83 3.34 -31.36
C PHE A 658 4.99 4.25 -30.87
N PRO A 659 6.19 3.69 -30.62
CA PRO A 659 7.31 4.46 -30.08
C PRO A 659 7.76 5.55 -31.07
N ASP A 660 7.82 6.80 -30.61
CA ASP A 660 8.38 7.90 -31.39
C ASP A 660 9.88 7.68 -31.61
N MET A 661 10.25 7.18 -32.80
CA MET A 661 11.62 6.81 -33.20
C MET A 661 12.62 7.99 -33.16
N LYS A 662 12.15 9.22 -32.92
CA LYS A 662 13.00 10.43 -32.87
C LYS A 662 13.95 10.49 -31.66
N LYS A 663 13.77 9.64 -30.63
CA LYS A 663 14.54 9.72 -29.37
C LYS A 663 15.11 8.40 -28.84
N VAL A 664 15.45 7.42 -29.69
CA VAL A 664 16.28 6.29 -29.24
C VAL A 664 17.68 6.82 -28.86
N PRO A 665 18.22 6.55 -27.65
CA PRO A 665 19.55 6.98 -27.27
C PRO A 665 20.58 6.42 -28.26
N LYS A 666 21.36 7.30 -28.89
CA LYS A 666 22.43 6.97 -29.83
C LYS A 666 23.63 6.24 -29.20
N ASN A 667 23.46 5.61 -28.04
CA ASN A 667 24.53 4.88 -27.36
C ASN A 667 24.45 3.40 -27.72
N ASN A 668 24.95 3.06 -28.91
CA ASN A 668 25.67 1.80 -29.22
C ASN A 668 25.92 1.57 -30.71
N LEU A 669 25.84 2.60 -31.55
CA LEU A 669 26.35 2.52 -32.92
C LEU A 669 27.43 3.59 -33.08
N LYS A 670 28.70 3.15 -33.00
CA LYS A 670 29.85 3.96 -33.38
C LYS A 670 29.67 4.42 -34.83
N ARG A 671 29.16 5.64 -35.03
CA ARG A 671 29.03 6.27 -36.34
C ARG A 671 30.37 6.90 -36.74
N LYS A 672 30.90 6.49 -37.90
CA LYS A 672 31.60 7.41 -38.79
C LYS A 672 30.55 8.00 -39.75
N ASN A 673 30.61 9.32 -39.91
CA ASN A 673 29.70 10.15 -40.70
C ASN A 673 29.61 9.71 -42.17
N THR A 674 28.37 9.52 -42.68
CA THR A 674 27.70 10.26 -43.77
C THR A 674 26.37 9.55 -44.11
N ASN A 675 25.25 10.28 -44.22
CA ASN A 675 23.90 9.88 -44.72
C ASN A 675 22.94 9.08 -43.77
N PRO A 676 21.59 9.11 -43.99
CA PRO A 676 20.52 8.87 -42.99
C PRO A 676 20.26 7.36 -42.73
N PRO A 677 19.31 6.95 -41.85
CA PRO A 677 19.33 5.63 -41.20
C PRO A 677 18.73 4.51 -42.10
N PHE A 678 19.41 3.36 -42.08
CA PHE A 678 19.13 2.08 -42.76
C PHE A 678 19.24 2.11 -44.30
N ASP A 679 20.41 1.70 -44.81
CA ASP A 679 20.70 1.51 -46.25
C ASP A 679 20.24 0.13 -46.78
N ASP A 680 19.84 -0.80 -45.91
CA ASP A 680 19.42 -2.16 -46.29
C ASP A 680 17.94 -2.44 -45.94
N HIS A 681 17.11 -2.56 -46.98
CA HIS A 681 15.68 -2.95 -46.91
C HIS A 681 15.44 -4.23 -46.07
N ASN A 682 16.39 -5.17 -46.12
CA ASN A 682 16.33 -6.43 -45.38
C ASN A 682 16.66 -6.27 -43.89
N GLU A 683 17.52 -5.32 -43.52
CA GLU A 683 17.90 -5.06 -42.13
C GLU A 683 16.71 -4.43 -41.38
N PHE A 684 16.02 -3.47 -42.01
CA PHE A 684 14.82 -2.87 -41.45
C PHE A 684 13.65 -3.87 -41.31
N LEU A 685 13.44 -4.73 -42.31
CA LEU A 685 12.42 -5.78 -42.25
C LEU A 685 12.74 -6.80 -41.14
N SER A 686 14.01 -7.20 -41.00
CA SER A 686 14.45 -8.06 -39.90
C SER A 686 14.30 -7.39 -38.53
N PHE A 687 14.53 -6.08 -38.44
CA PHE A 687 14.30 -5.28 -37.24
C PHE A 687 12.80 -5.19 -36.90
N ILE A 688 11.92 -5.03 -37.89
CA ILE A 688 10.46 -5.04 -37.66
C ILE A 688 10.01 -6.38 -37.12
N LEU A 689 10.41 -7.48 -37.78
CA LEU A 689 10.00 -8.84 -37.39
C LEU A 689 10.52 -9.23 -36.00
N THR A 690 11.67 -8.71 -35.59
CA THR A 690 12.24 -8.96 -34.26
C THR A 690 11.70 -8.02 -33.18
N SER A 691 11.46 -6.75 -33.50
CA SER A 691 11.15 -5.69 -32.53
C SER A 691 9.64 -5.42 -32.37
N PHE A 692 8.82 -5.67 -33.39
CA PHE A 692 7.38 -5.38 -33.42
C PHE A 692 6.53 -6.65 -33.31
N SER A 693 7.06 -7.66 -32.61
CA SER A 693 6.48 -9.00 -32.41
C SER A 693 5.14 -9.06 -31.67
N GLN A 694 4.50 -7.93 -31.36
CA GLN A 694 3.36 -7.87 -30.44
C GLN A 694 2.05 -7.41 -31.07
N ASP A 695 2.05 -6.75 -32.24
CA ASP A 695 0.83 -6.48 -33.00
C ASP A 695 0.68 -7.50 -34.14
N PRO A 696 -0.30 -8.43 -34.07
CA PRO A 696 -0.49 -9.46 -35.09
C PRO A 696 -0.85 -8.88 -36.46
N ARG A 697 -1.45 -7.68 -36.54
CA ARG A 697 -1.82 -7.05 -37.82
C ARG A 697 -0.60 -6.55 -38.57
N VAL A 698 0.26 -5.80 -37.90
CA VAL A 698 1.53 -5.28 -38.45
C VAL A 698 2.45 -6.44 -38.83
N LEU A 699 2.52 -7.48 -38.00
CA LEU A 699 3.29 -8.69 -38.31
C LEU A 699 2.76 -9.41 -39.54
N ALA A 700 1.45 -9.65 -39.62
CA ALA A 700 0.84 -10.25 -40.79
C ALA A 700 1.11 -9.39 -42.04
N PHE A 701 0.96 -8.07 -41.94
CA PHE A 701 1.24 -7.16 -43.04
C PHE A 701 2.70 -7.26 -43.51
N ALA A 702 3.66 -7.24 -42.58
CA ALA A 702 5.08 -7.38 -42.88
C ALA A 702 5.41 -8.75 -43.52
N GLN A 703 4.84 -9.84 -42.99
CA GLN A 703 5.09 -11.22 -43.44
C GLN A 703 4.43 -11.56 -44.78
N TYR A 704 3.30 -10.94 -45.13
CA TYR A 704 2.57 -11.27 -46.36
C TYR A 704 2.80 -10.26 -47.48
N PHE A 705 2.98 -8.97 -47.16
CA PHE A 705 3.09 -7.91 -48.17
C PHE A 705 4.51 -7.33 -48.32
N CYS A 706 5.37 -7.42 -47.30
CA CYS A 706 6.70 -6.79 -47.33
C CYS A 706 7.84 -7.78 -47.60
N THR A 707 7.68 -9.08 -47.29
CA THR A 707 8.70 -10.08 -47.60
C THR A 707 8.68 -10.44 -49.08
N ASP A 708 9.83 -10.36 -49.74
CA ASP A 708 10.04 -10.83 -51.12
C ASP A 708 9.92 -12.35 -51.20
N LEU A 709 8.69 -12.87 -51.20
CA LEU A 709 8.44 -14.31 -51.22
C LEU A 709 8.76 -14.96 -52.56
N ASN A 710 8.90 -14.19 -53.65
CA ASN A 710 9.37 -14.72 -54.93
C ASN A 710 9.98 -13.62 -55.81
N SER A 711 11.27 -13.75 -56.13
CA SER A 711 11.90 -13.05 -57.24
C SER A 711 11.08 -13.25 -58.52
N ASN A 712 10.29 -12.27 -58.95
CA ASN A 712 9.57 -12.42 -60.22
C ASN A 712 9.53 -11.11 -61.01
N LYS A 713 10.13 -11.21 -62.20
CA LYS A 713 10.08 -10.28 -63.32
C LYS A 713 8.63 -10.16 -63.83
N GLY A 714 7.78 -9.44 -63.09
CA GLY A 714 6.40 -9.14 -63.46
C GLY A 714 6.05 -7.66 -63.19
N PRO A 715 4.87 -7.18 -63.62
CA PRO A 715 4.41 -5.79 -63.47
C PRO A 715 4.24 -5.32 -62.01
N ASP A 716 4.42 -6.22 -61.04
CA ASP A 716 4.13 -6.03 -59.62
C ASP A 716 5.38 -5.87 -58.74
N ALA A 717 6.56 -5.80 -59.34
CA ALA A 717 7.85 -5.76 -58.64
C ALA A 717 8.03 -4.56 -57.68
N GLY A 718 7.21 -3.51 -57.79
CA GLY A 718 7.24 -2.33 -56.91
C GLY A 718 6.37 -2.40 -55.65
N MET A 719 5.43 -3.36 -55.57
CA MET A 719 4.45 -3.45 -54.48
C MET A 719 5.08 -3.72 -53.11
N PRO A 720 6.03 -4.67 -52.95
CA PRO A 720 6.63 -4.95 -51.63
C PRO A 720 7.41 -3.75 -51.07
N ASN A 721 8.14 -3.05 -51.94
CA ASN A 721 8.88 -1.84 -51.58
C ASN A 721 7.95 -0.69 -51.17
N PHE A 722 6.81 -0.54 -51.85
CA PHE A 722 5.78 0.43 -51.47
C PHE A 722 5.18 0.09 -50.10
N CYS A 723 4.75 -1.16 -49.89
CA CYS A 723 4.18 -1.62 -48.62
C CYS A 723 5.17 -1.43 -47.46
N LEU A 724 6.46 -1.69 -47.67
CA LEU A 724 7.49 -1.51 -46.65
C LEU A 724 7.70 -0.04 -46.28
N ASN A 725 7.69 0.88 -47.26
CA ASN A 725 7.83 2.31 -47.02
C ASN A 725 6.61 2.90 -46.30
N VAL A 726 5.40 2.48 -46.70
CA VAL A 726 4.16 2.88 -46.01
C VAL A 726 4.17 2.33 -44.59
N LEU A 727 4.56 1.06 -44.39
CA LEU A 727 4.65 0.47 -43.07
C LEU A 727 5.65 1.22 -42.18
N HIS A 728 6.82 1.58 -42.72
CA HIS A 728 7.80 2.40 -42.02
C HIS A 728 7.22 3.76 -41.60
N GLU A 729 6.49 4.44 -42.48
CA GLU A 729 5.83 5.71 -42.17
C GLU A 729 4.75 5.57 -41.09
N CYS A 730 3.83 4.61 -41.27
CA CYS A 730 2.73 4.36 -40.35
C CYS A 730 3.23 3.99 -38.95
N LEU A 731 4.33 3.24 -38.84
CA LEU A 731 4.94 2.88 -37.55
C LEU A 731 5.62 4.08 -36.87
N ILE A 732 6.23 4.99 -37.63
CA ILE A 732 6.86 6.19 -37.05
C ILE A 732 5.82 7.18 -36.54
N GLN A 733 4.69 7.30 -37.24
CA GLN A 733 3.66 8.30 -36.94
C GLN A 733 2.52 7.80 -36.06
N ASP A 734 2.59 6.56 -35.59
CA ASP A 734 1.56 5.92 -34.76
C ASP A 734 0.19 5.78 -35.47
N LYS A 735 0.20 5.37 -36.75
CA LYS A 735 -0.96 5.37 -37.67
C LYS A 735 -1.17 4.05 -38.42
N ALA A 736 -1.06 2.92 -37.73
CA ALA A 736 -1.23 1.60 -38.37
C ALA A 736 -2.64 1.39 -38.98
N ASP A 737 -3.68 2.03 -38.45
CA ASP A 737 -5.05 1.90 -38.96
C ASP A 737 -5.22 2.45 -40.39
N ILE A 738 -4.30 3.30 -40.86
CA ILE A 738 -4.35 3.94 -42.19
C ILE A 738 -3.73 3.05 -43.28
N LEU A 739 -3.14 1.91 -42.91
CA LEU A 739 -2.52 0.98 -43.87
C LEU A 739 -3.50 0.52 -44.98
N GLU A 740 -4.76 0.30 -44.63
CA GLU A 740 -5.81 -0.06 -45.59
C GLU A 740 -6.04 1.05 -46.62
N LEU A 741 -6.14 2.30 -46.16
CA LEU A 741 -6.33 3.46 -47.03
C LEU A 741 -5.14 3.66 -48.00
N TYR A 742 -3.90 3.47 -47.54
CA TYR A 742 -2.73 3.54 -48.42
C TYR A 742 -2.75 2.44 -49.50
N LEU A 743 -3.21 1.24 -49.16
CA LEU A 743 -3.36 0.14 -50.12
C LEU A 743 -4.49 0.40 -51.11
N GLU A 744 -5.64 0.89 -50.65
CA GLU A 744 -6.77 1.23 -51.53
C GLU A 744 -6.36 2.30 -52.55
N ILE A 745 -5.72 3.37 -52.09
CA ILE A 745 -5.21 4.45 -52.96
C ILE A 745 -4.20 3.88 -53.99
N TYR A 746 -3.30 2.98 -53.56
CA TYR A 746 -2.36 2.33 -54.46
C TYR A 746 -3.05 1.41 -55.48
N MET A 747 -4.08 0.68 -55.07
CA MET A 747 -4.85 -0.21 -55.95
C MET A 747 -5.68 0.57 -56.96
N ILE A 748 -6.30 1.68 -56.54
CA ILE A 748 -6.98 2.63 -57.44
C ILE A 748 -6.01 3.10 -58.53
N PHE A 749 -4.79 3.48 -58.15
CA PHE A 749 -3.75 3.90 -59.08
C PHE A 749 -3.33 2.78 -60.05
N LYS A 750 -3.02 1.58 -59.53
CA LYS A 750 -2.56 0.46 -60.38
C LYS A 750 -3.64 -0.02 -61.35
N HIS A 751 -4.90 0.01 -60.93
CA HIS A 751 -6.04 -0.36 -61.78
C HIS A 751 -6.59 0.80 -62.62
N ALA A 752 -6.04 2.02 -62.49
CA ALA A 752 -6.47 3.18 -63.26
C ALA A 752 -6.45 2.94 -64.78
N VAL A 753 -5.51 2.13 -65.26
CA VAL A 753 -5.37 1.78 -66.67
C VAL A 753 -6.48 0.83 -67.18
N TYR A 754 -7.11 0.05 -66.29
CA TYR A 754 -8.01 -1.06 -66.68
C TYR A 754 -9.45 -0.95 -66.14
N ARG A 755 -9.69 -0.25 -65.03
CA ARG A 755 -11.01 -0.07 -64.39
C ARG A 755 -11.07 1.22 -63.56
N LEU A 756 -11.31 2.37 -64.20
CA LEU A 756 -11.74 3.60 -63.50
C LEU A 756 -13.26 3.64 -63.45
N THR A 757 -13.82 3.75 -62.24
CA THR A 757 -15.23 4.11 -62.03
C THR A 757 -15.31 5.57 -61.58
N PRO A 758 -16.35 6.33 -61.98
CA PRO A 758 -16.49 7.73 -61.59
C PRO A 758 -16.44 7.95 -60.07
N ASN A 759 -17.00 7.03 -59.29
CA ASN A 759 -17.06 7.14 -57.82
C ASN A 759 -15.67 7.15 -57.17
N LEU A 760 -14.73 6.31 -57.64
CA LEU A 760 -13.37 6.27 -57.10
C LEU A 760 -12.59 7.56 -57.39
N ILE A 761 -12.88 8.22 -58.51
CA ILE A 761 -12.28 9.52 -58.86
C ILE A 761 -12.84 10.60 -57.94
N TYR A 762 -14.16 10.58 -57.68
CA TYR A 762 -14.78 11.51 -56.74
C TYR A 762 -14.22 11.33 -55.32
N GLU A 763 -14.07 10.10 -54.83
CA GLU A 763 -13.46 9.82 -53.52
C GLU A 763 -12.01 10.33 -53.44
N PHE A 764 -11.22 10.14 -54.49
CA PHE A 764 -9.85 10.66 -54.54
C PHE A 764 -9.80 12.20 -54.64
N GLU A 765 -10.71 12.81 -55.39
CA GLU A 765 -10.83 14.28 -55.51
C GLU A 765 -11.21 14.90 -54.16
N ILE A 766 -12.07 14.24 -53.37
CA ILE A 766 -12.38 14.66 -51.99
C ILE A 766 -11.12 14.62 -51.11
N ILE A 767 -10.30 13.57 -51.21
CA ILE A 767 -9.04 13.47 -50.47
C ILE A 767 -8.08 14.61 -50.88
N CYS A 768 -7.93 14.88 -52.17
CA CYS A 768 -7.09 15.97 -52.66
C CYS A 768 -7.59 17.33 -52.20
N ALA A 769 -8.91 17.59 -52.29
CA ALA A 769 -9.53 18.83 -51.84
C ALA A 769 -9.36 19.04 -50.33
N PHE A 770 -9.49 17.96 -49.52
CA PHE A 770 -9.25 18.01 -48.08
C PHE A 770 -7.80 18.41 -47.76
N TYR A 771 -6.81 17.80 -48.42
CA TYR A 771 -5.41 18.16 -48.19
C TYR A 771 -5.03 19.53 -48.75
N GLU A 772 -5.58 19.95 -49.89
CA GLU A 772 -5.41 21.32 -50.40
C GLU A 772 -5.97 22.38 -49.43
N PHE A 773 -7.15 22.13 -48.85
CA PHE A 773 -7.74 22.98 -47.81
C PHE A 773 -6.89 23.00 -46.54
N PHE A 774 -6.48 21.83 -46.05
CA PHE A 774 -5.65 21.67 -44.85
C PHE A 774 -4.34 22.47 -44.91
N TYR A 775 -3.71 22.57 -46.09
CA TYR A 775 -2.47 23.33 -46.27
C TYR A 775 -2.66 24.83 -46.55
N ARG A 776 -3.82 25.23 -47.10
CA ARG A 776 -4.16 26.65 -47.33
C ARG A 776 -4.63 27.36 -46.06
N ALA A 777 -5.20 26.64 -45.09
CA ALA A 777 -5.58 27.22 -43.81
C ALA A 777 -4.33 27.74 -43.06
N GLU A 778 -4.22 29.07 -42.89
CA GLU A 778 -3.09 29.72 -42.20
C GLU A 778 -3.06 29.50 -40.68
N ASN A 779 -4.04 28.76 -40.13
CA ASN A 779 -4.20 28.57 -38.69
C ASN A 779 -3.19 27.59 -38.09
N ASN A 780 -2.34 28.15 -37.23
CA ASN A 780 -1.18 27.51 -36.60
C ASN A 780 -1.48 26.23 -35.79
N TRP A 781 -2.72 25.99 -35.33
CA TRP A 781 -3.05 24.83 -34.50
C TRP A 781 -3.20 23.53 -35.30
N MET A 782 -3.60 23.59 -36.58
CA MET A 782 -3.70 22.40 -37.44
C MET A 782 -2.33 21.92 -37.96
N ARG A 783 -1.34 22.81 -38.08
CA ARG A 783 0.06 22.44 -38.45
C ARG A 783 0.82 21.70 -37.36
N MET A 784 0.31 21.64 -36.11
CA MET A 784 1.04 21.04 -34.98
C MET A 784 0.96 19.51 -34.90
N LYS A 785 0.10 18.85 -35.69
CA LYS A 785 0.01 17.38 -35.76
C LYS A 785 0.46 16.86 -37.13
N PRO A 786 1.14 15.69 -37.21
CA PRO A 786 1.52 15.11 -38.50
C PRO A 786 0.26 14.76 -39.31
N ALA A 787 0.19 15.21 -40.58
CA ALA A 787 -0.89 14.93 -41.51
C ALA A 787 -1.20 13.41 -41.61
N LEU A 788 -2.49 13.01 -41.68
CA LEU A 788 -2.91 11.60 -41.66
C LEU A 788 -2.26 10.77 -42.79
N LEU A 789 -2.24 11.31 -44.02
CA LEU A 789 -1.49 10.81 -45.16
C LEU A 789 -0.30 11.73 -45.47
N ASN A 790 0.75 11.16 -46.05
CA ASN A 790 1.86 11.92 -46.58
C ASN A 790 1.41 12.79 -47.77
N TYR A 791 1.55 14.10 -47.64
CA TYR A 791 1.17 15.04 -48.70
C TYR A 791 1.90 14.77 -50.02
N ILE A 792 3.20 14.44 -49.95
CA ILE A 792 4.01 14.16 -51.14
C ILE A 792 3.48 12.92 -51.87
N PHE A 793 2.94 11.95 -51.13
CA PHE A 793 2.31 10.77 -51.72
C PHE A 793 1.01 11.15 -52.45
N VAL A 794 0.13 11.92 -51.81
CA VAL A 794 -1.13 12.38 -52.42
C VAL A 794 -0.87 13.22 -53.67
N GLU A 795 0.06 14.19 -53.60
CA GLU A 795 0.46 15.05 -54.73
C GLU A 795 1.08 14.23 -55.87
N SER A 796 1.91 13.23 -55.55
CA SER A 796 2.52 12.36 -56.57
C SER A 796 1.47 11.55 -57.35
N ILE A 797 0.39 11.15 -56.67
CA ILE A 797 -0.70 10.41 -57.30
C ILE A 797 -1.56 11.36 -58.14
N GLN A 798 -1.89 12.55 -57.62
CA GLN A 798 -2.60 13.59 -58.37
C GLN A 798 -1.87 13.91 -59.68
N HIS A 799 -0.57 14.18 -59.61
CA HIS A 799 0.24 14.48 -60.80
C HIS A 799 0.28 13.32 -61.80
N ARG A 800 0.33 12.06 -61.34
CA ARG A 800 0.32 10.89 -62.23
C ARG A 800 -1.04 10.64 -62.88
N ILE A 801 -2.14 10.90 -62.16
CA ILE A 801 -3.50 10.83 -62.70
C ILE A 801 -3.69 11.94 -63.75
N ASP A 802 -3.22 13.15 -63.48
CA ASP A 802 -3.25 14.26 -64.43
C ASP A 802 -2.42 13.95 -65.68
N GLN A 803 -1.25 13.32 -65.53
CA GLN A 803 -0.45 12.82 -66.65
C GLN A 803 -1.19 11.76 -67.47
N PHE A 804 -1.89 10.83 -66.82
CA PHE A 804 -2.68 9.81 -67.50
C PHE A 804 -3.83 10.43 -68.32
N PHE A 805 -4.57 11.37 -67.74
CA PHE A 805 -5.60 12.12 -68.48
C PHE A 805 -5.02 13.00 -69.58
N ALA A 806 -3.84 13.58 -69.39
CA ALA A 806 -3.12 14.32 -70.42
C ALA A 806 -2.68 13.42 -71.59
N LEU A 807 -2.20 12.20 -71.31
CA LEU A 807 -1.84 11.19 -72.32
C LEU A 807 -3.05 10.73 -73.12
N ILE A 808 -4.21 10.51 -72.46
CA ILE A 808 -5.47 10.19 -73.13
C ILE A 808 -5.93 11.37 -74.01
N ALA A 809 -5.76 12.60 -73.54
CA ALA A 809 -6.12 13.79 -74.31
C ALA A 809 -5.19 14.04 -75.52
N HIS A 810 -3.93 13.57 -75.47
CA HIS A 810 -2.94 13.71 -76.55
C HIS A 810 -2.97 12.57 -77.58
N ASN A 811 -3.43 11.37 -77.23
CA ASN A 811 -3.55 10.24 -78.16
C ASN A 811 -4.82 10.33 -79.04
N ASN A 812 -4.82 11.28 -79.98
CA ASN A 812 -5.57 11.16 -81.22
C ASN A 812 -4.56 10.92 -82.37
N MET A 813 -4.54 9.68 -82.86
CA MET A 813 -3.93 9.19 -84.11
C MET A 813 -2.40 9.36 -84.29
N ASN A 814 -1.63 8.32 -83.95
CA ASN A 814 -0.85 7.54 -84.93
C ASN A 814 -0.10 6.39 -84.26
N SER A 815 -0.27 5.19 -84.83
CA SER A 815 0.42 3.95 -84.49
C SER A 815 1.80 3.91 -85.15
N GLN A 816 2.90 4.09 -84.41
CA GLN A 816 4.20 3.47 -84.76
C GLN A 816 5.36 3.57 -83.75
N ASP A 817 5.16 3.89 -82.48
CA ASP A 817 6.24 3.79 -81.47
C ASP A 817 5.92 2.68 -80.46
N GLU A 818 6.12 1.43 -80.89
CA GLU A 818 5.67 0.21 -80.19
C GLU A 818 6.73 -0.48 -79.30
N ASN A 819 7.96 0.05 -79.12
CA ASN A 819 9.06 -0.79 -78.62
C ASN A 819 9.82 -0.39 -77.34
N ASP A 820 9.43 0.62 -76.56
CA ASP A 820 10.14 0.93 -75.29
C ASP A 820 9.26 1.05 -74.03
N ILE A 821 8.01 0.56 -74.08
CA ILE A 821 7.14 0.53 -72.90
C ILE A 821 6.58 -0.87 -72.73
N GLY A 822 7.19 -1.63 -71.82
CA GLY A 822 6.80 -3.00 -71.52
C GLY A 822 5.35 -3.10 -71.03
N ILE A 823 4.63 -4.05 -71.66
CA ILE A 823 3.40 -4.73 -71.25
C ILE A 823 2.05 -4.07 -71.68
N LEU A 824 1.84 -4.22 -72.98
CA LEU A 824 0.66 -4.56 -73.80
C LEU A 824 -0.78 -4.79 -73.23
N VAL A 825 -1.76 -4.06 -73.83
CA VAL A 825 -2.88 -4.51 -74.75
C VAL A 825 -4.07 -5.31 -74.10
N VAL A 826 -5.39 -5.19 -74.39
CA VAL A 826 -6.28 -4.84 -75.56
C VAL A 826 -7.74 -4.51 -75.04
N PRO A 827 -8.84 -4.45 -75.86
CA PRO A 827 -9.45 -3.40 -76.69
C PRO A 827 -10.79 -2.83 -76.13
N TYR A 828 -11.38 -1.86 -76.86
CA TYR A 828 -12.70 -1.23 -76.66
C TYR A 828 -13.87 -2.14 -76.22
N PRO A 829 -14.87 -1.55 -75.52
CA PRO A 829 -16.14 -1.33 -76.22
C PRO A 829 -16.59 0.13 -76.21
N SER A 830 -16.93 0.58 -77.41
CA SER A 830 -17.89 1.62 -77.83
C SER A 830 -18.48 2.60 -76.81
N SER A 831 -18.48 3.87 -77.25
CA SER A 831 -19.31 5.02 -76.86
C SER A 831 -19.16 5.51 -75.42
N ASP A 832 -18.27 6.47 -75.20
CA ASP A 832 -18.69 7.86 -74.98
C ASP A 832 -17.47 8.79 -74.84
N ILE A 833 -17.24 9.58 -75.88
CA ILE A 833 -16.25 10.67 -75.94
C ILE A 833 -16.70 11.89 -75.09
N SER A 834 -17.68 11.74 -74.19
CA SER A 834 -18.27 12.85 -73.42
C SER A 834 -17.56 13.16 -72.09
N LEU A 835 -16.75 12.24 -71.54
CA LEU A 835 -16.10 12.43 -70.23
C LEU A 835 -14.92 13.42 -70.25
N ALA A 836 -14.13 13.47 -71.33
CA ALA A 836 -12.97 14.36 -71.42
C ALA A 836 -13.37 15.85 -71.56
N VAL A 837 -14.55 16.13 -72.13
CA VAL A 837 -15.11 17.49 -72.26
C VAL A 837 -15.84 17.91 -70.98
N ALA A 838 -16.49 16.96 -70.28
CA ALA A 838 -17.07 17.21 -68.97
C ALA A 838 -16.01 17.51 -67.89
N PHE A 839 -14.89 16.79 -67.90
CA PHE A 839 -13.78 16.97 -66.93
C PHE A 839 -13.13 18.35 -67.03
N LYS A 840 -12.94 18.86 -68.27
CA LYS A 840 -12.33 20.18 -68.51
C LYS A 840 -13.27 21.36 -68.21
N ALA A 841 -14.58 21.13 -68.21
CA ALA A 841 -15.60 22.10 -67.81
C ALA A 841 -15.91 22.06 -66.30
N HIS A 842 -15.75 20.90 -65.64
CA HIS A 842 -15.91 20.73 -64.19
C HIS A 842 -14.70 21.20 -63.36
N GLN A 843 -13.48 21.17 -63.92
CA GLN A 843 -12.23 21.59 -63.25
C GLN A 843 -12.18 23.04 -62.73
N LYS A 844 -13.11 23.92 -63.13
CA LYS A 844 -13.13 25.33 -62.71
C LYS A 844 -14.25 25.71 -61.73
N LEU A 845 -15.23 24.82 -61.46
CA LEU A 845 -16.44 25.16 -60.68
C LEU A 845 -16.58 24.39 -59.36
N LEU A 846 -15.85 23.29 -59.16
CA LEU A 846 -15.94 22.47 -57.94
C LEU A 846 -15.21 23.03 -56.70
N PRO A 847 -14.00 23.61 -56.77
CA PRO A 847 -13.22 23.92 -55.56
C PRO A 847 -13.89 24.92 -54.62
N LEU A 848 -14.76 25.80 -55.16
CA LEU A 848 -15.42 26.87 -54.40
C LEU A 848 -16.80 26.47 -53.86
N ARG A 849 -17.53 25.58 -54.55
CA ARG A 849 -18.87 25.17 -54.14
C ARG A 849 -18.84 24.00 -53.14
N PHE A 850 -17.88 23.09 -53.35
CA PHE A 850 -17.73 21.89 -52.53
C PHE A 850 -16.99 22.19 -51.22
N ALA A 851 -16.05 23.15 -51.21
CA ALA A 851 -15.43 23.64 -49.97
C ALA A 851 -16.47 24.31 -49.04
N ALA A 852 -17.46 25.00 -49.60
CA ALA A 852 -18.55 25.59 -48.83
C ALA A 852 -19.51 24.54 -48.25
N GLU A 853 -19.86 23.49 -49.01
CA GLU A 853 -20.73 22.39 -48.53
C GLU A 853 -20.03 21.49 -47.49
N ILE A 854 -18.74 21.17 -47.68
CA ILE A 854 -17.95 20.43 -46.69
C ILE A 854 -17.73 21.27 -45.43
N ALA A 855 -17.47 22.57 -45.56
CA ALA A 855 -17.39 23.47 -44.41
C ALA A 855 -18.71 23.49 -43.63
N ASP A 856 -19.87 23.59 -44.30
CA ASP A 856 -21.18 23.56 -43.66
C ASP A 856 -21.48 22.22 -42.97
N GLU A 857 -21.08 21.10 -43.54
CA GLU A 857 -21.27 19.76 -42.95
C GLU A 857 -20.28 19.49 -41.80
N PHE A 858 -19.06 20.03 -41.88
CA PHE A 858 -18.07 20.01 -40.81
C PHE A 858 -18.48 20.90 -39.64
N ILE A 859 -19.09 22.07 -39.91
CA ILE A 859 -19.69 22.95 -38.90
C ILE A 859 -20.86 22.22 -38.21
N LYS A 860 -21.78 21.60 -38.95
CA LYS A 860 -22.90 20.85 -38.37
C LYS A 860 -22.47 19.64 -37.53
N SER A 861 -21.40 18.95 -37.93
CA SER A 861 -20.89 17.80 -37.18
C SER A 861 -20.06 18.20 -35.95
N THR A 862 -19.35 19.33 -36.02
CA THR A 862 -18.67 19.92 -34.84
C THR A 862 -19.64 20.57 -33.86
N GLU A 863 -20.74 21.18 -34.33
CA GLU A 863 -21.86 21.63 -33.49
C GLU A 863 -22.52 20.47 -32.71
N LEU A 864 -22.51 19.25 -33.25
CA LEU A 864 -23.05 18.05 -32.59
C LEU A 864 -22.12 17.45 -31.52
N LEU A 865 -20.83 17.81 -31.53
CA LEU A 865 -19.79 17.28 -30.65
C LEU A 865 -19.41 18.23 -29.50
N LEU A 866 -19.81 19.51 -29.58
CA LEU A 866 -19.47 20.55 -28.62
C LEU A 866 -20.70 20.91 -27.79
N THR A 867 -20.74 20.44 -26.54
CA THR A 867 -21.78 20.79 -25.55
C THR A 867 -21.72 22.29 -25.20
N GLU A 868 -22.89 22.91 -25.06
CA GLU A 868 -23.16 24.36 -25.19
C GLU A 868 -22.51 25.36 -24.20
N ASP A 869 -21.64 24.96 -23.26
CA ASP A 869 -21.41 25.80 -22.07
C ASP A 869 -20.08 26.60 -21.98
N ASP A 870 -19.25 26.68 -23.02
CA ASP A 870 -17.99 27.43 -22.93
C ASP A 870 -17.93 28.68 -23.85
N LEU A 871 -17.58 29.84 -23.28
CA LEU A 871 -17.38 31.10 -24.01
C LEU A 871 -16.29 30.98 -25.10
N ALA A 872 -15.33 30.07 -24.90
CA ALA A 872 -14.30 29.74 -25.88
C ALA A 872 -14.88 29.09 -27.15
N THR A 873 -15.97 28.34 -27.01
CA THR A 873 -16.67 27.70 -28.13
C THR A 873 -17.44 28.71 -28.98
N GLU A 874 -18.01 29.76 -28.37
CA GLU A 874 -18.66 30.86 -29.10
C GLU A 874 -17.63 31.67 -29.91
N ILE A 875 -16.48 31.98 -29.31
CA ILE A 875 -15.39 32.70 -30.00
C ILE A 875 -14.81 31.84 -31.14
N LEU A 876 -14.66 30.52 -30.93
CA LEU A 876 -14.24 29.60 -31.99
C LEU A 876 -15.27 29.50 -33.13
N LYS A 877 -16.57 29.49 -32.82
CA LYS A 877 -17.65 29.54 -33.81
C LYS A 877 -17.62 30.84 -34.61
N GLU A 878 -17.38 31.98 -33.96
CA GLU A 878 -17.34 33.30 -34.60
C GLU A 878 -16.08 33.48 -35.48
N ILE A 879 -14.93 32.90 -35.07
CA ILE A 879 -13.70 32.89 -35.88
C ILE A 879 -13.85 31.95 -37.08
N LEU A 880 -14.39 30.75 -36.89
CA LEU A 880 -14.63 29.79 -37.98
C LEU A 880 -15.65 30.32 -38.99
N HIS A 881 -16.71 30.99 -38.54
CA HIS A 881 -17.73 31.55 -39.43
C HIS A 881 -17.20 32.73 -40.25
N ASN A 882 -16.33 33.57 -39.69
CA ASN A 882 -15.76 34.73 -40.38
C ASN A 882 -14.59 34.40 -41.32
N GLU A 883 -13.88 33.29 -41.13
CA GLU A 883 -12.77 32.87 -42.02
C GLU A 883 -13.23 32.00 -43.20
N ILE A 884 -14.45 31.47 -43.17
CA ILE A 884 -15.03 30.61 -44.22
C ILE A 884 -15.85 31.42 -45.25
N LEU A 885 -16.39 32.58 -44.86
CA LEU A 885 -17.00 33.59 -45.74
C LEU A 885 -15.93 34.37 -46.53
#